data_AF-A0A2V2S3W2-F1
#
_entry.id   AF-A0A2V2S3W2-F1
#
_cell.length_a   1.000
_cell.length_b   1.000
_cell.length_c   1.000
_cell.angle_alpha   90.00
_cell.angle_beta   90.00
_cell.angle_gamma   90.00
#
_symmetry.space_group_name_H-M   'P 1'
#
loop_
_entity.id
_entity.type
_entity.pdbx_description
1 polymer ?
#
loop_
_entity_poly.entity_id
_entity_poly.type
_entity_poly.pdbx_seq_one_letter_code
_entity_poly.pdbx_strand_id
1 'polypeptide(L)'
;MTNTTDIERLNYYEGEYLGALDFAAEQEYHRDMRRRHNVGQHTWGIVSGLDIVQFPNGGAAPSGKTAVDIYIRPGMAVDAFGREIVVFSAAQLTDDLFAPYYDPNPGATPKTMYVWVKYQQQFSQPSTDFCASQSTVNPFGRVQENYQLIITATASPSPDPDDPIVVDGTNLTVPPEPSVSSPAPAPPTPSPSAASIVLPYDGSVPYQEFATDDTTATWLIPLGQVSWDPHSGTLLQIPASLANSGRHYAGNVSAAICAPEGSLTIQDRFAPTPLPTDLSDPHYNGVAVDLEGALIVKRLITAEQGEYLYEHYTLRFMDSSGHDGDTPLWIERNSNSTGGADLHIHIGDNSDPQNKPQRLTIGYGPADGSSETIVMDVRADGNVDIPKGALSFGAQKAQLLNLSGTGYGIGVQTGTLFSRSGANFAWYVGGTYSANKGDPGGGLLAMGLDSFGDLSVNAALNLDQANVNNGTISPGLTFGAGSGEGIASNRQGNQNQYGLDFYTGFAKRMSITQSGLVGIGTSSPDSQLHLTGGAWDLTNSEGDLKIGNAALRLKFGVALGGAGAGDGRIRAVGGTNRLMIGAGTNDTLTIQNGNVGIGNINPAFALDVNGNANISGTLSAVVLSATVLTAPFKLGCVADFFINRDGGSIERGDVVVTHPKPAATYYGLDGSIPLVEVQLTDQTHDSRVCGIVEDANVDATKLQGLDVSKLDGARVGMMVTLGAYAYCKVDAEVAPIAPGDLLVTSSTKGYAQKFDAAKRPSPGAIIGKALGSLTSGKGKIPIFVSHQ
;
A
#
# COMPACT_ATOMS: atom_id res chain seq x y z
N MET A 1 -58.00 -72.40 49.22
CA MET A 1 -57.15 -72.75 48.06
C MET A 1 -56.00 -71.78 48.09
N THR A 2 -54.78 -72.29 48.10
CA THR A 2 -53.54 -71.52 48.18
C THR A 2 -53.34 -70.73 46.89
N ASN A 3 -52.86 -69.48 46.98
CA ASN A 3 -52.45 -68.72 45.82
C ASN A 3 -51.48 -69.55 44.96
N THR A 4 -51.69 -69.53 43.65
CA THR A 4 -50.90 -70.29 42.69
C THR A 4 -49.53 -69.63 42.58
N THR A 5 -48.50 -70.26 43.16
CA THR A 5 -47.11 -69.77 43.08
C THR A 5 -46.41 -70.15 41.78
N ASP A 6 -46.94 -71.17 41.08
CA ASP A 6 -46.42 -71.69 39.81
C ASP A 6 -47.45 -71.52 38.69
N ILE A 7 -46.97 -71.26 37.47
CA ILE A 7 -47.81 -71.16 36.26
C ILE A 7 -47.87 -72.53 35.60
N GLU A 8 -48.97 -73.25 35.82
CA GLU A 8 -49.20 -74.60 35.30
C GLU A 8 -50.38 -74.63 34.32
N ARG A 9 -50.28 -75.46 33.27
CA ARG A 9 -51.38 -75.74 32.34
C ARG A 9 -51.63 -77.23 32.25
N LEU A 10 -52.87 -77.62 31.94
CA LEU A 10 -53.19 -79.03 31.73
C LEU A 10 -52.42 -79.61 30.54
N ASN A 11 -51.97 -80.85 30.71
CA ASN A 11 -51.31 -81.63 29.67
C ASN A 11 -52.19 -82.81 29.27
N TYR A 12 -53.03 -82.59 28.27
CA TYR A 12 -53.97 -83.59 27.78
C TYR A 12 -53.30 -84.83 27.19
N TYR A 13 -53.84 -86.00 27.51
CA TYR A 13 -53.51 -87.25 26.83
C TYR A 13 -54.74 -88.11 26.55
N GLU A 14 -54.64 -88.97 25.53
CA GLU A 14 -55.74 -89.82 25.10
C GLU A 14 -56.17 -90.78 26.22
N GLY A 15 -57.48 -90.83 26.50
CA GLY A 15 -58.06 -91.67 27.55
C GLY A 15 -58.00 -91.07 28.97
N GLU A 16 -57.54 -89.84 29.13
CA GLU A 16 -57.59 -89.10 30.40
C GLU A 16 -59.04 -88.77 30.80
N TYR A 17 -59.37 -88.92 32.09
CA TYR A 17 -60.67 -88.54 32.64
C TYR A 17 -60.59 -87.12 33.20
N LEU A 18 -61.30 -86.18 32.58
CA LEU A 18 -61.34 -84.78 33.00
C LEU A 18 -62.57 -84.49 33.85
N GLY A 19 -62.36 -84.02 35.08
CA GLY A 19 -63.40 -83.59 36.01
C GLY A 19 -63.58 -82.07 36.06
N ALA A 20 -64.52 -81.61 36.89
CA ALA A 20 -64.79 -80.17 37.05
C ALA A 20 -63.57 -79.38 37.57
N LEU A 21 -62.70 -80.00 38.39
CA LEU A 21 -61.47 -79.38 38.87
C LEU A 21 -60.46 -79.16 37.74
N ASP A 22 -60.38 -80.08 36.78
CA ASP A 22 -59.50 -79.97 35.62
C ASP A 22 -59.93 -78.82 34.70
N PHE A 23 -61.24 -78.68 34.45
CA PHE A 23 -61.78 -77.54 33.70
C PHE A 23 -61.70 -76.21 34.47
N ALA A 24 -61.81 -76.24 35.80
CA ALA A 24 -61.62 -75.05 36.62
C ALA A 24 -60.15 -74.59 36.58
N ALA A 25 -59.20 -75.51 36.69
CA ALA A 25 -57.77 -75.22 36.56
C ALA A 25 -57.41 -74.70 35.16
N GLU A 26 -58.01 -75.25 34.09
CA GLU A 26 -57.85 -74.69 32.73
C GLU A 26 -58.43 -73.26 32.63
N GLN A 27 -59.60 -73.00 33.21
CA GLN A 27 -60.22 -71.67 33.22
C GLN A 27 -59.38 -70.66 34.02
N GLU A 28 -58.89 -71.05 35.19
CA GLU A 28 -58.01 -70.23 36.03
C GLU A 28 -56.71 -69.89 35.29
N TYR A 29 -56.05 -70.88 34.66
CA TYR A 29 -54.86 -70.63 33.85
C TYR A 29 -55.12 -69.57 32.77
N HIS A 30 -56.20 -69.69 31.99
CA HIS A 30 -56.52 -68.73 30.95
C HIS A 30 -56.87 -67.34 31.48
N ARG A 31 -57.59 -67.27 32.60
CA ARG A 31 -57.96 -66.01 33.26
C ARG A 31 -56.72 -65.30 33.79
N ASP A 32 -55.87 -66.02 34.51
CA ASP A 32 -54.67 -65.47 35.14
C ASP A 32 -53.65 -65.04 34.09
N MET A 33 -53.47 -65.81 33.01
CA MET A 33 -52.62 -65.40 31.89
C MET A 33 -53.16 -64.16 31.16
N ARG A 34 -54.49 -63.98 31.06
CA ARG A 34 -55.08 -62.75 30.51
C ARG A 34 -54.85 -61.56 31.43
N ARG A 35 -55.06 -61.71 32.73
CA ARG A 35 -54.80 -60.66 33.72
C ARG A 35 -53.34 -60.22 33.68
N ARG A 36 -52.43 -61.18 33.64
CA ARG A 36 -50.99 -60.94 33.52
C ARG A 36 -50.63 -60.18 32.26
N HIS A 37 -51.30 -60.47 31.14
CA HIS A 37 -51.14 -59.70 29.90
C HIS A 37 -51.60 -58.25 30.09
N ASN A 38 -52.75 -58.04 30.73
CA ASN A 38 -53.35 -56.71 30.92
C ASN A 38 -52.50 -55.79 31.83
N VAL A 39 -51.85 -56.31 32.88
CA VAL A 39 -50.96 -55.51 33.76
C VAL A 39 -49.46 -55.66 33.45
N GLY A 40 -49.11 -56.36 32.36
CA GLY A 40 -47.71 -56.61 31.99
C GLY A 40 -47.11 -55.62 31.02
N GLN A 41 -47.91 -55.07 30.11
CA GLN A 41 -47.46 -54.09 29.12
C GLN A 41 -48.07 -52.71 29.34
N HIS A 42 -49.07 -52.62 30.22
CA HIS A 42 -49.85 -51.43 30.48
C HIS A 42 -50.06 -51.24 31.98
N THR A 43 -50.22 -49.99 32.42
CA THR A 43 -50.71 -49.72 33.78
C THR A 43 -52.22 -49.97 33.84
N TRP A 44 -52.75 -50.09 35.05
CA TRP A 44 -54.20 -50.12 35.25
C TRP A 44 -54.82 -48.74 35.00
N GLY A 45 -56.14 -48.71 34.82
CA GLY A 45 -56.91 -47.51 34.57
C GLY A 45 -57.92 -47.67 33.44
N ILE A 46 -58.46 -46.54 32.99
CA ILE A 46 -59.39 -46.45 31.87
C ILE A 46 -58.63 -46.70 30.56
N VAL A 47 -59.07 -47.68 29.78
CA VAL A 47 -58.50 -47.98 28.46
C VAL A 47 -59.13 -47.07 27.40
N SER A 48 -60.46 -46.94 27.44
CA SER A 48 -61.23 -46.08 26.53
C SER A 48 -62.67 -45.91 27.02
N GLY A 49 -63.31 -44.77 26.72
CA GLY A 49 -64.71 -44.51 27.09
C GLY A 49 -64.87 -44.24 28.57
N LEU A 50 -65.97 -44.67 29.20
CA LEU A 50 -66.31 -44.44 30.62
C LEU A 50 -66.45 -42.95 31.00
N ASP A 51 -66.75 -42.10 30.02
CA ASP A 51 -66.96 -40.67 30.25
C ASP A 51 -68.21 -40.43 31.10
N ILE A 52 -68.11 -39.47 32.00
CA ILE A 52 -69.26 -38.95 32.74
C ILE A 52 -69.98 -37.94 31.85
N VAL A 53 -71.23 -38.26 31.49
CA VAL A 53 -72.13 -37.36 30.76
C VAL A 53 -73.33 -36.99 31.59
N GLN A 54 -73.77 -35.74 31.45
CA GLN A 54 -74.83 -35.14 32.25
C GLN A 54 -75.94 -34.66 31.32
N PHE A 55 -77.17 -35.08 31.56
CA PHE A 55 -78.36 -34.68 30.81
C PHE A 55 -79.32 -33.94 31.73
N PRO A 56 -79.69 -32.67 31.42
CA PRO A 56 -80.70 -31.96 32.20
C PRO A 56 -82.01 -32.75 32.27
N ASN A 57 -82.50 -33.02 33.48
CA ASN A 57 -83.71 -33.83 33.70
C ASN A 57 -84.95 -32.98 34.07
N GLY A 58 -84.77 -31.66 34.20
CA GLY A 58 -85.86 -30.73 34.55
C GLY A 58 -86.32 -30.80 36.00
N GLY A 59 -85.61 -31.53 36.87
CA GLY A 59 -85.88 -31.62 38.30
C GLY A 59 -85.66 -30.29 39.05
N ALA A 60 -86.27 -30.16 40.23
CA ALA A 60 -86.04 -29.01 41.10
C ALA A 60 -84.60 -29.05 41.65
N ALA A 61 -83.83 -27.99 41.41
CA ALA A 61 -82.47 -27.82 41.93
C ALA A 61 -82.36 -26.50 42.73
N PRO A 62 -81.37 -26.37 43.63
CA PRO A 62 -81.05 -25.10 44.28
C PRO A 62 -80.79 -23.98 43.28
N SER A 63 -81.16 -22.76 43.67
CA SER A 63 -81.08 -21.57 42.81
C SER A 63 -79.70 -21.40 42.14
N GLY A 64 -79.68 -21.38 40.81
CA GLY A 64 -78.48 -21.18 39.99
C GLY A 64 -77.81 -22.46 39.48
N LYS A 65 -78.36 -23.65 39.77
CA LYS A 65 -77.86 -24.94 39.25
C LYS A 65 -78.94 -25.70 38.47
N THR A 66 -78.52 -26.58 37.57
CA THR A 66 -79.40 -27.43 36.76
C THR A 66 -79.42 -28.85 37.32
N ALA A 67 -80.59 -29.43 37.58
CA ALA A 67 -80.72 -30.84 37.92
C ALA A 67 -80.43 -31.73 36.69
N VAL A 68 -79.65 -32.78 36.87
CA VAL A 68 -79.19 -33.65 35.79
C VAL A 68 -79.33 -35.13 36.13
N ASP A 69 -79.61 -35.95 35.12
CA ASP A 69 -79.32 -37.37 35.15
C ASP A 69 -77.88 -37.60 34.66
N ILE A 70 -77.13 -38.42 35.37
CA ILE A 70 -75.73 -38.68 35.07
C ILE A 70 -75.58 -40.12 34.59
N TYR A 71 -74.86 -40.30 33.48
CA TYR A 71 -74.55 -41.60 32.93
C TYR A 71 -73.05 -41.77 32.73
N ILE A 72 -72.57 -42.98 32.98
CA ILE A 72 -71.26 -43.45 32.54
C ILE A 72 -71.44 -44.03 31.14
N ARG A 73 -70.73 -43.48 30.15
CA ARG A 73 -70.79 -43.99 28.77
C ARG A 73 -70.15 -45.37 28.67
N PRO A 74 -70.49 -46.17 27.63
CA PRO A 74 -69.80 -47.42 27.37
C PRO A 74 -68.28 -47.25 27.31
N GLY A 75 -67.56 -48.24 27.82
CA GLY A 75 -66.11 -48.19 27.88
C GLY A 75 -65.52 -49.38 28.63
N MET A 76 -64.19 -49.39 28.70
CA MET A 76 -63.41 -50.45 29.31
C MET A 76 -62.35 -49.85 30.22
N ALA A 77 -62.17 -50.48 31.38
CA ALA A 77 -61.05 -50.25 32.26
C ALA A 77 -60.44 -51.59 32.69
N VAL A 78 -59.20 -51.52 33.18
CA VAL A 78 -58.47 -52.66 33.74
C VAL A 78 -57.98 -52.23 35.11
N ASP A 79 -58.19 -53.03 36.15
CA ASP A 79 -57.67 -52.72 37.48
C ASP A 79 -56.28 -53.31 37.74
N ALA A 80 -55.67 -53.03 38.90
CA ALA A 80 -54.30 -53.47 39.19
C ALA A 80 -54.14 -55.01 39.32
N PHE A 81 -55.25 -55.75 39.46
CA PHE A 81 -55.26 -57.21 39.41
C PHE A 81 -55.45 -57.74 37.97
N GLY A 82 -55.47 -56.87 36.96
CA GLY A 82 -55.63 -57.19 35.55
C GLY A 82 -57.04 -57.53 35.10
N ARG A 83 -58.05 -57.24 35.94
CA ARG A 83 -59.45 -57.60 35.70
C ARG A 83 -60.08 -56.61 34.75
N GLU A 84 -60.78 -57.15 33.75
CA GLU A 84 -61.45 -56.35 32.73
C GLU A 84 -62.80 -55.88 33.25
N ILE A 85 -62.98 -54.55 33.32
CA ILE A 85 -64.23 -53.91 33.70
C ILE A 85 -64.85 -53.34 32.43
N VAL A 86 -65.91 -53.97 31.94
CA VAL A 86 -66.56 -53.58 30.68
C VAL A 86 -67.98 -53.07 30.93
N VAL A 87 -68.22 -51.81 30.58
CA VAL A 87 -69.54 -51.20 30.60
C VAL A 87 -70.08 -51.21 29.17
N PHE A 88 -70.98 -52.16 28.86
CA PHE A 88 -71.48 -52.35 27.49
C PHE A 88 -72.52 -51.32 27.03
N SER A 89 -73.22 -50.68 27.97
CA SER A 89 -74.30 -49.72 27.71
C SER A 89 -74.28 -48.63 28.78
N ALA A 90 -74.82 -47.44 28.48
CA ALA A 90 -74.78 -46.31 29.39
C ALA A 90 -75.37 -46.67 30.77
N ALA A 91 -74.58 -46.50 31.83
CA ALA A 91 -74.96 -46.83 33.20
C ALA A 91 -75.36 -45.57 33.96
N GLN A 92 -76.61 -45.50 34.41
CA GLN A 92 -77.10 -44.35 35.19
C GLN A 92 -76.53 -44.40 36.62
N LEU A 93 -76.10 -43.25 37.14
CA LEU A 93 -75.88 -43.09 38.57
C LEU A 93 -77.22 -42.87 39.24
N THR A 94 -77.69 -43.87 39.99
CA THR A 94 -78.98 -43.85 40.66
C THR A 94 -78.86 -43.31 42.09
N ASP A 95 -79.94 -42.71 42.61
CA ASP A 95 -79.94 -41.99 43.89
C ASP A 95 -79.54 -42.87 45.09
N ASP A 96 -79.74 -44.18 45.01
CA ASP A 96 -79.35 -45.14 46.04
C ASP A 96 -77.84 -45.17 46.29
N LEU A 97 -77.01 -44.90 45.27
CA LEU A 97 -75.56 -44.79 45.41
C LEU A 97 -75.15 -43.61 46.31
N PHE A 98 -76.02 -42.59 46.42
CA PHE A 98 -75.77 -41.38 47.20
C PHE A 98 -76.49 -41.40 48.56
N ALA A 99 -77.40 -42.36 48.80
CA ALA A 99 -78.16 -42.48 50.04
C ALA A 99 -77.30 -42.44 51.33
N PRO A 100 -76.09 -43.04 51.40
CA PRO A 100 -75.23 -42.96 52.58
C PRO A 100 -74.79 -41.54 52.95
N TYR A 101 -74.85 -40.59 52.01
CA TYR A 101 -74.35 -39.23 52.18
C TYR A 101 -75.47 -38.22 52.49
N TYR A 102 -76.72 -38.67 52.65
CA TYR A 102 -77.89 -37.80 52.83
C TYR A 102 -77.73 -36.92 54.08
N ASP A 103 -77.99 -35.62 53.92
CA ASP A 103 -77.93 -34.65 55.01
C ASP A 103 -79.33 -34.07 55.24
N PRO A 104 -79.98 -34.37 56.38
CA PRO A 104 -81.33 -33.88 56.67
C PRO A 104 -81.37 -32.34 56.86
N ASN A 105 -80.23 -31.65 56.93
CA ASN A 105 -80.16 -30.20 57.12
C ASN A 105 -80.54 -29.41 55.85
N PRO A 106 -81.58 -28.56 55.87
CA PRO A 106 -82.03 -27.78 54.69
C PRO A 106 -81.04 -26.75 54.13
N GLY A 107 -79.94 -26.49 54.83
CA GLY A 107 -78.87 -25.59 54.42
C GLY A 107 -77.59 -26.30 53.97
N ALA A 108 -77.60 -27.63 53.82
CA ALA A 108 -76.43 -28.37 53.40
C ALA A 108 -76.05 -27.97 51.96
N THR A 109 -74.79 -27.57 51.76
CA THR A 109 -74.31 -27.12 50.45
C THR A 109 -74.04 -28.32 49.54
N PRO A 110 -74.24 -28.19 48.21
CA PRO A 110 -73.86 -29.23 47.25
C PRO A 110 -72.40 -29.67 47.43
N LYS A 111 -72.19 -30.98 47.46
CA LYS A 111 -70.87 -31.59 47.62
C LYS A 111 -70.35 -32.07 46.27
N THR A 112 -69.04 -32.03 46.10
CA THR A 112 -68.36 -32.78 45.04
C THR A 112 -68.24 -34.22 45.51
N MET A 113 -68.74 -35.14 44.69
CA MET A 113 -68.66 -36.57 44.92
C MET A 113 -67.79 -37.20 43.84
N TYR A 114 -67.02 -38.22 44.20
CA TYR A 114 -66.10 -38.90 43.32
C TYR A 114 -66.70 -40.24 42.90
N VAL A 115 -66.68 -40.49 41.59
CA VAL A 115 -67.27 -41.67 40.97
C VAL A 115 -66.16 -42.66 40.65
N TRP A 116 -66.35 -43.89 41.09
CA TRP A 116 -65.43 -44.99 40.90
C TRP A 116 -66.14 -46.18 40.25
N VAL A 117 -65.38 -47.00 39.55
CA VAL A 117 -65.83 -48.32 39.12
C VAL A 117 -64.91 -49.39 39.67
N LYS A 118 -65.48 -50.53 40.06
CA LYS A 118 -64.73 -51.71 40.45
C LYS A 118 -65.26 -52.96 39.78
N TYR A 119 -64.40 -53.96 39.67
CA TYR A 119 -64.77 -55.29 39.23
C TYR A 119 -65.74 -55.95 40.22
N GLN A 120 -66.71 -56.69 39.71
CA GLN A 120 -67.63 -57.51 40.49
C GLN A 120 -67.96 -58.79 39.72
N GLN A 121 -68.06 -59.92 40.41
CA GLN A 121 -68.64 -61.11 39.80
C GLN A 121 -70.09 -61.30 40.22
N GLN A 122 -70.89 -61.84 39.32
CA GLN A 122 -72.27 -62.20 39.57
C GLN A 122 -72.51 -63.66 39.15
N PHE A 123 -72.80 -64.51 40.12
CA PHE A 123 -73.24 -65.87 39.85
C PHE A 123 -74.66 -65.88 39.25
N SER A 124 -74.86 -66.63 38.17
CA SER A 124 -76.12 -66.71 37.45
C SER A 124 -76.44 -68.14 37.02
N GLN A 125 -77.70 -68.40 36.67
CA GLN A 125 -78.20 -69.74 36.33
C GLN A 125 -78.03 -70.76 37.48
N PRO A 126 -78.74 -70.62 38.62
CA PRO A 126 -78.65 -71.57 39.72
C PRO A 126 -78.99 -73.00 39.25
N SER A 127 -78.32 -73.99 39.82
CA SER A 127 -78.52 -75.40 39.48
C SER A 127 -79.98 -75.81 39.70
N THR A 128 -80.57 -76.48 38.70
CA THR A 128 -81.92 -77.06 38.81
C THR A 128 -81.91 -78.45 39.45
N ASP A 129 -80.75 -79.03 39.74
CA ASP A 129 -80.59 -80.31 40.43
C ASP A 129 -80.48 -80.11 41.95
N PHE A 130 -81.49 -80.60 42.67
CA PHE A 130 -81.60 -80.50 44.11
C PHE A 130 -80.43 -81.20 44.83
N CYS A 131 -79.99 -82.36 44.36
CA CYS A 131 -78.91 -83.12 45.00
C CYS A 131 -77.54 -82.43 44.82
N ALA A 132 -77.30 -81.82 43.66
CA ALA A 132 -76.10 -81.02 43.39
C ALA A 132 -76.07 -79.72 44.22
N SER A 133 -77.24 -79.13 44.50
CA SER A 133 -77.36 -77.87 45.24
C SER A 133 -77.10 -77.97 46.75
N GLN A 134 -77.24 -79.16 47.35
CA GLN A 134 -77.03 -79.37 48.79
C GLN A 134 -75.58 -79.71 49.17
N SER A 135 -74.76 -80.12 48.20
CA SER A 135 -73.41 -80.65 48.43
C SER A 135 -72.29 -79.81 47.80
N THR A 136 -72.64 -78.68 47.16
CA THR A 136 -71.71 -77.82 46.43
C THR A 136 -71.81 -76.37 46.91
N VAL A 137 -70.67 -75.69 47.10
CA VAL A 137 -70.61 -74.25 47.41
C VAL A 137 -70.90 -73.47 46.12
N ASN A 138 -71.82 -72.50 46.17
CA ASN A 138 -72.25 -71.67 45.03
C ASN A 138 -72.67 -72.47 43.76
N PRO A 139 -73.75 -73.28 43.81
CA PRO A 139 -74.17 -74.15 42.71
C PRO A 139 -74.84 -73.37 41.57
N PHE A 140 -74.06 -72.59 40.83
CA PHE A 140 -74.48 -71.79 39.68
C PHE A 140 -73.79 -72.26 38.40
N GLY A 141 -74.52 -72.30 37.28
CA GLY A 141 -74.02 -72.77 35.98
C GLY A 141 -73.21 -71.73 35.22
N ARG A 142 -73.20 -70.46 35.64
CA ARG A 142 -72.43 -69.37 35.02
C ARG A 142 -71.93 -68.35 36.03
N VAL A 143 -70.73 -67.83 35.78
CA VAL A 143 -70.19 -66.63 36.41
C VAL A 143 -70.20 -65.51 35.38
N GLN A 144 -70.85 -64.40 35.69
CA GLN A 144 -70.79 -63.18 34.89
C GLN A 144 -69.75 -62.25 35.50
N GLU A 145 -68.78 -61.85 34.68
CA GLU A 145 -67.88 -60.74 34.99
C GLU A 145 -68.65 -59.43 34.79
N ASN A 146 -68.76 -58.63 35.85
CA ASN A 146 -69.60 -57.45 35.94
C ASN A 146 -68.82 -56.29 36.62
N TYR A 147 -69.50 -55.18 36.85
CA TYR A 147 -68.92 -54.00 37.51
C TYR A 147 -69.87 -53.45 38.58
N GLN A 148 -69.30 -52.69 39.51
CA GLN A 148 -70.05 -51.92 40.49
C GLN A 148 -69.59 -50.47 40.46
N LEU A 149 -70.54 -49.53 40.47
CA LEU A 149 -70.26 -48.11 40.64
C LEU A 149 -70.24 -47.78 42.14
N ILE A 150 -69.22 -47.05 42.56
CA ILE A 150 -69.01 -46.65 43.95
C ILE A 150 -68.89 -45.13 44.00
N ILE A 151 -69.55 -44.52 44.99
CA ILE A 151 -69.51 -43.08 45.23
C ILE A 151 -68.79 -42.82 46.54
N THR A 152 -67.94 -41.80 46.56
CA THR A 152 -67.22 -41.36 47.77
C THR A 152 -67.24 -39.85 47.90
N ALA A 153 -67.10 -39.35 49.13
CA ALA A 153 -67.07 -37.91 49.41
C ALA A 153 -65.66 -37.29 49.29
N THR A 154 -64.61 -38.09 49.05
CA THR A 154 -63.21 -37.66 48.98
C THR A 154 -62.53 -38.27 47.75
N ALA A 155 -61.54 -37.56 47.19
CA ALA A 155 -60.77 -38.03 46.03
C ALA A 155 -59.87 -39.24 46.33
N SER A 156 -59.62 -39.51 47.62
CA SER A 156 -58.91 -40.69 48.11
C SER A 156 -59.72 -41.22 49.30
N PRO A 157 -60.52 -42.29 49.14
CA PRO A 157 -61.28 -42.85 50.24
C PRO A 157 -60.35 -43.51 51.27
N SER A 158 -60.68 -43.38 52.56
CA SER A 158 -59.91 -43.94 53.68
C SER A 158 -60.84 -44.74 54.62
N PRO A 159 -60.44 -45.92 55.14
CA PRO A 159 -59.20 -46.65 54.84
C PRO A 159 -59.09 -47.04 53.36
N ASP A 160 -57.86 -47.24 52.88
CA ASP A 160 -57.51 -47.53 51.47
C ASP A 160 -58.52 -48.53 50.88
N PRO A 161 -59.28 -48.15 49.83
CA PRO A 161 -60.31 -49.02 49.28
C PRO A 161 -59.71 -50.21 48.53
N ASP A 162 -58.41 -50.13 48.21
CA ASP A 162 -57.72 -51.06 47.34
C ASP A 162 -57.05 -52.16 48.17
N ASP A 163 -57.29 -53.42 47.79
CA ASP A 163 -56.71 -54.57 48.46
C ASP A 163 -55.21 -54.72 48.08
N PRO A 164 -54.39 -55.27 48.99
CA PRO A 164 -52.95 -55.40 48.75
C PRO A 164 -52.65 -56.37 47.60
N ILE A 165 -51.61 -56.06 46.84
CA ILE A 165 -51.06 -56.96 45.82
C ILE A 165 -50.20 -58.01 46.52
N VAL A 166 -50.41 -59.29 46.16
CA VAL A 166 -49.64 -60.39 46.74
C VAL A 166 -48.45 -60.74 45.85
N VAL A 167 -47.25 -60.73 46.41
CA VAL A 167 -46.02 -61.18 45.74
C VAL A 167 -45.20 -62.00 46.72
N ASP A 168 -44.79 -63.21 46.33
CA ASP A 168 -44.00 -64.12 47.18
C ASP A 168 -44.69 -64.37 48.55
N GLY A 169 -46.01 -64.59 48.49
CA GLY A 169 -46.89 -64.77 49.66
C GLY A 169 -47.04 -63.54 50.56
N THR A 170 -46.48 -62.38 50.20
CA THR A 170 -46.51 -61.15 51.01
C THR A 170 -47.52 -60.15 50.47
N ASN A 171 -48.40 -59.63 51.34
CA ASN A 171 -49.32 -58.54 51.02
C ASN A 171 -48.55 -57.20 50.97
N LEU A 172 -48.53 -56.55 49.80
CA LEU A 172 -47.83 -55.29 49.56
C LEU A 172 -48.83 -54.22 49.09
N THR A 173 -48.77 -53.04 49.71
CA THR A 173 -49.55 -51.86 49.31
C THR A 173 -48.74 -51.01 48.33
N VAL A 174 -49.41 -50.45 47.31
CA VAL A 174 -48.77 -49.55 46.35
C VAL A 174 -48.33 -48.26 47.07
N PRO A 175 -47.07 -47.82 46.90
CA PRO A 175 -46.59 -46.60 47.54
C PRO A 175 -47.30 -45.37 47.00
N PRO A 176 -47.58 -44.34 47.82
CA PRO A 176 -48.21 -43.11 47.36
C PRO A 176 -47.26 -42.34 46.43
N GLU A 177 -47.82 -41.73 45.38
CA GLU A 177 -47.09 -40.84 44.46
C GLU A 177 -46.36 -39.70 45.23
N PRO A 178 -45.07 -39.46 44.97
CA PRO A 178 -44.28 -38.44 45.64
C PRO A 178 -44.78 -37.03 45.29
N SER A 179 -44.88 -36.15 46.30
CA SER A 179 -45.29 -34.74 46.10
C SER A 179 -44.11 -33.84 45.79
N VAL A 180 -44.35 -32.70 45.13
CA VAL A 180 -43.33 -31.66 44.86
C VAL A 180 -42.63 -31.16 46.14
N SER A 181 -43.32 -31.24 47.29
CA SER A 181 -42.80 -30.87 48.62
C SER A 181 -42.04 -31.97 49.35
N SER A 182 -42.02 -33.20 48.85
CA SER A 182 -41.29 -34.33 49.44
C SER A 182 -40.77 -35.24 48.32
N PRO A 183 -39.51 -35.05 47.87
CA PRO A 183 -38.94 -35.79 46.76
C PRO A 183 -39.00 -37.30 46.99
N ALA A 184 -39.28 -38.05 45.92
CA ALA A 184 -39.22 -39.50 45.94
C ALA A 184 -37.80 -39.95 46.39
N PRO A 185 -37.67 -40.91 47.33
CA PRO A 185 -36.39 -41.54 47.56
C PRO A 185 -35.91 -42.20 46.25
N ALA A 186 -34.61 -42.13 45.98
CA ALA A 186 -34.03 -42.83 44.83
C ALA A 186 -34.45 -44.31 44.88
N PRO A 187 -34.82 -44.94 43.74
CA PRO A 187 -35.14 -46.36 43.72
C PRO A 187 -34.01 -47.13 44.40
N PRO A 188 -34.30 -47.97 45.40
CA PRO A 188 -33.25 -48.68 46.10
C PRO A 188 -32.47 -49.54 45.10
N THR A 189 -31.15 -49.42 45.10
CA THR A 189 -30.29 -50.32 44.33
C THR A 189 -30.55 -51.75 44.80
N PRO A 190 -30.78 -52.73 43.90
CA PRO A 190 -31.07 -54.10 44.29
C PRO A 190 -29.92 -54.64 45.15
N SER A 191 -30.19 -54.84 46.45
CA SER A 191 -29.26 -55.47 47.39
C SER A 191 -29.38 -56.98 47.28
N PRO A 192 -28.27 -57.75 47.34
CA PRO A 192 -28.31 -59.22 47.31
C PRO A 192 -28.89 -59.86 48.58
N SER A 193 -29.25 -59.08 49.61
CA SER A 193 -30.02 -59.58 50.76
C SER A 193 -31.52 -59.57 50.41
N ALA A 194 -32.15 -60.73 50.41
CA ALA A 194 -33.58 -60.88 50.18
C ALA A 194 -34.46 -59.91 50.99
N ALA A 195 -35.58 -59.53 50.38
CA ALA A 195 -36.85 -59.10 50.97
C ALA A 195 -37.06 -57.62 51.36
N SER A 196 -37.02 -56.72 50.37
CA SER A 196 -38.11 -55.73 50.25
C SER A 196 -38.47 -55.62 48.78
N ILE A 197 -39.48 -56.38 48.34
CA ILE A 197 -40.08 -56.19 47.02
C ILE A 197 -40.65 -54.76 47.02
N VAL A 198 -40.18 -53.92 46.10
CA VAL A 198 -40.67 -52.54 45.94
C VAL A 198 -41.64 -52.54 44.78
N LEU A 199 -42.90 -52.22 45.07
CA LEU A 199 -43.90 -52.03 44.03
C LEU A 199 -43.63 -50.70 43.31
N PRO A 200 -43.87 -50.63 41.98
CA PRO A 200 -43.87 -49.35 41.28
C PRO A 200 -45.01 -48.45 41.81
N TYR A 201 -44.85 -47.13 41.74
CA TYR A 201 -45.88 -46.16 42.16
C TYR A 201 -47.19 -46.33 41.37
N ASP A 202 -47.09 -46.76 40.11
CA ASP A 202 -48.25 -47.04 39.26
C ASP A 202 -48.95 -48.38 39.58
N GLY A 203 -48.40 -49.24 40.46
CA GLY A 203 -49.03 -50.50 40.85
C GLY A 203 -49.15 -51.58 39.77
N SER A 204 -48.52 -51.43 38.59
CA SER A 204 -48.50 -52.47 37.56
C SER A 204 -47.52 -53.59 37.93
N VAL A 205 -48.05 -54.70 38.46
CA VAL A 205 -47.25 -55.81 38.99
C VAL A 205 -47.59 -57.10 38.24
N PRO A 206 -46.98 -57.38 37.07
CA PRO A 206 -47.30 -58.58 36.31
C PRO A 206 -46.73 -59.87 36.91
N TYR A 207 -45.99 -59.79 38.01
CA TYR A 207 -45.48 -60.95 38.76
C TYR A 207 -46.25 -61.17 40.07
N GLN A 208 -47.41 -60.54 40.22
CA GLN A 208 -48.31 -60.80 41.34
C GLN A 208 -48.94 -62.20 41.26
N GLU A 209 -49.35 -62.69 42.43
CA GLU A 209 -50.22 -63.85 42.61
C GLU A 209 -51.69 -63.41 42.46
N PHE A 210 -52.46 -64.11 41.62
CA PHE A 210 -53.88 -63.84 41.45
C PHE A 210 -54.70 -64.73 42.38
N ALA A 211 -55.69 -64.14 43.06
CA ALA A 211 -56.59 -64.88 43.93
C ALA A 211 -57.50 -65.82 43.12
N THR A 212 -57.69 -67.05 43.61
CA THR A 212 -58.57 -68.06 43.00
C THR A 212 -60.05 -67.65 43.08
N ASP A 213 -60.47 -67.04 44.20
CA ASP A 213 -61.80 -66.46 44.44
C ASP A 213 -61.74 -64.92 44.52
N ASP A 214 -61.88 -64.32 43.35
CA ASP A 214 -61.63 -62.91 43.11
C ASP A 214 -62.84 -62.00 43.41
N THR A 215 -63.83 -62.53 44.13
CA THR A 215 -65.05 -61.79 44.49
C THR A 215 -64.87 -60.83 45.66
N THR A 216 -63.78 -60.97 46.41
CA THR A 216 -63.53 -60.21 47.65
C THR A 216 -62.52 -59.08 47.48
N ALA A 217 -61.62 -59.17 46.50
CA ALA A 217 -60.60 -58.16 46.25
C ALA A 217 -61.18 -56.91 45.56
N THR A 218 -60.94 -55.73 46.12
CA THR A 218 -61.40 -54.43 45.63
C THR A 218 -60.22 -53.65 45.05
N TRP A 219 -60.44 -53.04 43.89
CA TRP A 219 -59.57 -52.02 43.33
C TRP A 219 -60.45 -50.99 42.62
N LEU A 220 -60.40 -49.73 43.04
CA LEU A 220 -61.25 -48.66 42.52
C LEU A 220 -60.55 -47.89 41.39
N ILE A 221 -61.25 -47.69 40.28
CA ILE A 221 -60.76 -46.86 39.16
C ILE A 221 -61.54 -45.54 39.15
N PRO A 222 -60.87 -44.38 39.26
CA PRO A 222 -61.54 -43.08 39.29
C PRO A 222 -62.06 -42.71 37.88
N LEU A 223 -63.37 -42.44 37.80
CA LEU A 223 -64.04 -42.04 36.56
C LEU A 223 -64.29 -40.54 36.45
N GLY A 224 -64.19 -39.82 37.57
CA GLY A 224 -64.34 -38.37 37.61
C GLY A 224 -65.19 -37.91 38.78
N GLN A 225 -65.83 -36.76 38.61
CA GLN A 225 -66.50 -36.04 39.69
C GLN A 225 -67.92 -35.66 39.29
N VAL A 226 -68.81 -35.61 40.28
CA VAL A 226 -70.20 -35.13 40.11
C VAL A 226 -70.56 -34.18 41.25
N SER A 227 -71.53 -33.29 41.03
CA SER A 227 -72.06 -32.45 42.11
C SER A 227 -73.39 -33.02 42.59
N TRP A 228 -73.52 -33.20 43.90
CA TRP A 228 -74.73 -33.75 44.51
C TRP A 228 -75.19 -32.86 45.66
N ASP A 229 -76.49 -32.54 45.68
CA ASP A 229 -77.13 -31.85 46.79
C ASP A 229 -77.56 -32.89 47.85
N PRO A 230 -76.92 -32.89 49.03
CA PRO A 230 -77.19 -33.88 50.06
C PRO A 230 -78.55 -33.75 50.74
N HIS A 231 -79.20 -32.58 50.66
CA HIS A 231 -80.50 -32.36 51.29
C HIS A 231 -81.66 -32.70 50.36
N SER A 232 -81.58 -32.28 49.09
CA SER A 232 -82.62 -32.56 48.11
C SER A 232 -82.45 -33.93 47.42
N GLY A 233 -81.29 -34.57 47.59
CA GLY A 233 -80.94 -35.81 46.92
C GLY A 233 -80.74 -35.65 45.42
N THR A 234 -80.43 -34.45 44.93
CA THR A 234 -80.43 -34.12 43.50
C THR A 234 -79.01 -34.00 42.94
N LEU A 235 -78.76 -34.61 41.78
CA LEU A 235 -77.52 -34.43 41.01
C LEU A 235 -77.55 -33.11 40.22
N LEU A 236 -76.43 -32.39 40.22
CA LEU A 236 -76.33 -31.02 39.73
C LEU A 236 -75.26 -30.88 38.65
N GLN A 237 -75.56 -30.07 37.64
CA GLN A 237 -74.68 -29.87 36.48
C GLN A 237 -73.35 -29.19 36.85
N ILE A 238 -72.24 -29.72 36.33
CA ILE A 238 -70.90 -29.12 36.34
C ILE A 238 -70.29 -29.09 34.92
N PRO A 239 -69.26 -28.26 34.66
CA PRO A 239 -68.56 -28.25 33.37
C PRO A 239 -68.08 -29.65 32.97
N ALA A 240 -68.18 -30.02 31.69
CA ALA A 240 -67.81 -31.35 31.21
C ALA A 240 -66.31 -31.69 31.44
N SER A 241 -65.43 -30.68 31.34
CA SER A 241 -64.01 -30.80 31.67
C SER A 241 -63.76 -31.12 33.14
N LEU A 242 -64.60 -30.59 34.04
CA LEU A 242 -64.52 -30.87 35.47
C LEU A 242 -65.14 -32.23 35.81
N ALA A 243 -66.25 -32.61 35.15
CA ALA A 243 -66.87 -33.93 35.33
C ALA A 243 -65.92 -35.07 34.99
N ASN A 244 -65.07 -34.88 33.97
CA ASN A 244 -64.08 -35.86 33.53
C ASN A 244 -62.66 -35.57 34.07
N SER A 245 -62.54 -34.76 35.13
CA SER A 245 -61.26 -34.46 35.79
C SER A 245 -60.90 -35.52 36.83
N GLY A 246 -59.61 -35.79 37.01
CA GLY A 246 -59.11 -36.76 37.99
C GLY A 246 -59.26 -38.23 37.55
N ARG A 247 -59.48 -38.45 36.25
CA ARG A 247 -59.57 -39.79 35.64
C ARG A 247 -58.18 -40.40 35.53
N HIS A 248 -58.08 -41.69 35.83
CA HIS A 248 -56.83 -42.44 35.65
C HIS A 248 -56.93 -43.29 34.39
N TYR A 249 -56.09 -43.01 33.39
CA TYR A 249 -55.99 -43.78 32.15
C TYR A 249 -54.85 -44.79 32.21
N ALA A 250 -55.05 -45.94 31.56
CA ALA A 250 -54.00 -46.94 31.39
C ALA A 250 -52.87 -46.40 30.50
N GLY A 251 -51.63 -46.56 30.96
CA GLY A 251 -50.38 -46.18 30.27
C GLY A 251 -49.67 -47.38 29.64
N ASN A 252 -48.42 -47.18 29.19
CA ASN A 252 -47.55 -48.22 28.65
C ASN A 252 -46.28 -48.33 29.49
N VAL A 253 -45.92 -49.55 29.90
CA VAL A 253 -44.80 -49.84 30.85
C VAL A 253 -43.59 -50.47 30.15
N SER A 254 -43.53 -50.41 28.81
CA SER A 254 -42.42 -50.99 28.05
C SER A 254 -41.15 -50.13 28.11
N ALA A 255 -39.99 -50.77 28.36
CA ALA A 255 -38.68 -50.12 28.29
C ALA A 255 -38.30 -49.69 26.85
N ALA A 256 -38.91 -50.30 25.84
CA ALA A 256 -38.71 -49.97 24.44
C ALA A 256 -39.98 -50.25 23.62
N ILE A 257 -40.31 -49.31 22.72
CA ILE A 257 -41.34 -49.47 21.69
C ILE A 257 -40.65 -49.70 20.35
N CYS A 258 -40.85 -50.88 19.75
CA CYS A 258 -40.29 -51.25 18.45
C CYS A 258 -41.34 -51.07 17.36
N ALA A 259 -41.13 -50.12 16.45
CA ALA A 259 -42.03 -49.89 15.31
C ALA A 259 -41.82 -50.93 14.19
N PRO A 260 -42.89 -51.51 13.60
CA PRO A 260 -42.76 -52.52 12.55
C PRO A 260 -42.31 -51.94 11.19
N GLU A 261 -42.65 -50.68 10.89
CA GLU A 261 -42.41 -50.05 9.58
C GLU A 261 -41.56 -48.77 9.65
N GLY A 262 -40.48 -48.78 10.44
CA GLY A 262 -39.51 -47.67 10.51
C GLY A 262 -40.05 -46.35 11.09
N SER A 263 -41.33 -46.29 11.47
CA SER A 263 -42.00 -45.11 12.02
C SER A 263 -42.95 -45.47 13.17
N LEU A 264 -42.91 -44.67 14.24
CA LEU A 264 -43.88 -44.70 15.33
C LEU A 264 -44.68 -43.40 15.27
N THR A 265 -45.99 -43.50 15.07
CA THR A 265 -46.87 -42.32 15.00
C THR A 265 -47.66 -42.20 16.31
N ILE A 266 -47.62 -41.02 16.93
CA ILE A 266 -48.50 -40.62 18.03
C ILE A 266 -49.47 -39.61 17.44
N GLN A 267 -50.78 -39.88 17.51
CA GLN A 267 -51.84 -39.02 16.95
C GLN A 267 -53.08 -39.08 17.84
N ASP A 268 -53.83 -37.98 17.91
CA ASP A 268 -55.17 -37.98 18.48
C ASP A 268 -56.07 -38.95 17.70
N ARG A 269 -56.73 -39.86 18.43
CA ARG A 269 -57.62 -40.89 17.89
C ARG A 269 -58.85 -40.30 17.18
N PHE A 270 -59.24 -39.08 17.53
CA PHE A 270 -60.41 -38.41 16.95
C PHE A 270 -60.04 -37.41 15.83
N ALA A 271 -58.76 -37.16 15.61
CA ALA A 271 -58.29 -36.30 14.53
C ALA A 271 -58.34 -37.01 13.16
N PRO A 272 -58.57 -36.27 12.05
CA PRO A 272 -58.47 -36.84 10.71
C PRO A 272 -57.02 -37.16 10.34
N THR A 273 -56.83 -38.15 9.45
CA THR A 273 -55.52 -38.55 8.92
C THR A 273 -55.54 -38.44 7.38
N PRO A 274 -54.69 -37.59 6.76
CA PRO A 274 -53.67 -36.73 7.38
C PRO A 274 -54.30 -35.58 8.19
N LEU A 275 -53.50 -34.97 9.08
CA LEU A 275 -53.95 -33.83 9.87
C LEU A 275 -54.42 -32.67 8.97
N PRO A 276 -55.38 -31.84 9.45
CA PRO A 276 -55.89 -30.71 8.69
C PRO A 276 -54.76 -29.71 8.38
N THR A 277 -54.85 -29.07 7.21
CA THR A 277 -53.94 -27.98 6.82
C THR A 277 -54.49 -26.60 7.18
N ASP A 278 -55.76 -26.53 7.59
CA ASP A 278 -56.44 -25.31 8.03
C ASP A 278 -56.11 -25.01 9.49
N LEU A 279 -55.51 -23.85 9.75
CA LEU A 279 -55.12 -23.35 11.08
C LEU A 279 -56.31 -23.20 12.05
N SER A 280 -57.53 -23.11 11.53
CA SER A 280 -58.74 -22.96 12.34
C SER A 280 -59.37 -24.29 12.77
N ASP A 281 -58.87 -25.43 12.27
CA ASP A 281 -59.36 -26.75 12.68
C ASP A 281 -58.90 -27.05 14.13
N PRO A 282 -59.80 -27.48 15.03
CA PRO A 282 -59.43 -27.82 16.41
C PRO A 282 -58.39 -28.94 16.51
N HIS A 283 -58.20 -29.75 15.46
CA HIS A 283 -57.18 -30.80 15.40
C HIS A 283 -55.90 -30.38 14.66
N TYR A 284 -55.78 -29.12 14.23
CA TYR A 284 -54.59 -28.62 13.51
C TYR A 284 -53.30 -28.85 14.32
N ASN A 285 -53.35 -28.59 15.62
CA ASN A 285 -52.21 -28.75 16.52
C ASN A 285 -51.87 -30.22 16.83
N GLY A 286 -52.65 -31.18 16.31
CA GLY A 286 -52.41 -32.61 16.52
C GLY A 286 -52.47 -33.01 18.00
N VAL A 287 -51.48 -33.78 18.43
CA VAL A 287 -51.38 -34.31 19.80
C VAL A 287 -50.30 -33.57 20.59
N ALA A 288 -50.61 -33.20 21.83
CA ALA A 288 -49.62 -32.70 22.79
C ALA A 288 -48.90 -33.88 23.47
N VAL A 289 -47.57 -33.82 23.56
CA VAL A 289 -46.75 -34.81 24.26
C VAL A 289 -45.94 -34.09 25.33
N ASP A 290 -46.28 -34.33 26.59
CA ASP A 290 -45.51 -33.85 27.74
C ASP A 290 -44.41 -34.86 28.10
N LEU A 291 -43.18 -34.37 28.26
CA LEU A 291 -42.02 -35.15 28.66
C LEU A 291 -41.53 -34.69 30.02
N GLU A 292 -41.85 -35.45 31.06
CA GLU A 292 -41.33 -35.22 32.41
C GLU A 292 -39.94 -35.85 32.56
N GLY A 293 -38.89 -35.10 32.20
CA GLY A 293 -37.50 -35.55 32.31
C GLY A 293 -36.62 -35.10 31.14
N ALA A 294 -35.84 -36.03 30.57
CA ALA A 294 -34.90 -35.76 29.49
C ALA A 294 -35.22 -36.58 28.24
N LEU A 295 -35.17 -35.93 27.08
CA LEU A 295 -35.24 -36.59 25.77
C LEU A 295 -33.84 -36.82 25.22
N ILE A 296 -33.42 -38.07 25.09
CA ILE A 296 -32.14 -38.45 24.47
C ILE A 296 -32.40 -39.03 23.08
N VAL A 297 -31.90 -38.35 22.04
CA VAL A 297 -32.00 -38.82 20.65
C VAL A 297 -30.63 -39.08 20.06
N LYS A 298 -30.37 -40.32 19.63
CA LYS A 298 -29.04 -40.75 19.16
C LYS A 298 -28.63 -40.20 17.80
N ARG A 299 -29.57 -39.77 16.96
CA ARG A 299 -29.30 -39.30 15.59
C ARG A 299 -29.94 -37.96 15.34
N LEU A 300 -31.24 -37.94 15.04
CA LEU A 300 -31.90 -36.76 14.50
C LEU A 300 -33.22 -36.50 15.20
N ILE A 301 -33.43 -35.23 15.53
CA ILE A 301 -34.74 -34.65 15.84
C ILE A 301 -35.09 -33.80 14.61
N THR A 302 -36.20 -34.12 13.94
CA THR A 302 -36.69 -33.39 12.76
C THR A 302 -38.06 -32.79 13.07
N ALA A 303 -38.26 -31.53 12.71
CA ALA A 303 -39.58 -30.91 12.61
C ALA A 303 -39.88 -30.67 11.12
N GLU A 304 -41.00 -31.20 10.62
CA GLU A 304 -41.39 -31.04 9.21
C GLU A 304 -42.65 -30.17 9.12
N GLN A 305 -42.60 -29.14 8.25
CA GLN A 305 -43.63 -28.11 8.03
C GLN A 305 -43.99 -27.26 9.27
N GLY A 306 -43.48 -26.03 9.29
CA GLY A 306 -43.84 -25.04 10.30
C GLY A 306 -43.30 -25.42 11.66
N GLU A 307 -42.07 -25.00 11.95
CA GLU A 307 -41.50 -25.11 13.30
C GLU A 307 -42.34 -24.25 14.25
N TYR A 308 -43.32 -24.87 14.92
CA TYR A 308 -43.95 -24.34 16.12
C TYR A 308 -43.13 -24.79 17.33
N LEU A 309 -41.95 -24.20 17.50
CA LEU A 309 -41.43 -23.95 18.85
C LEU A 309 -42.20 -22.71 19.32
N TYR A 310 -43.16 -22.94 20.22
CA TYR A 310 -44.30 -22.08 20.54
C TYR A 310 -44.06 -20.54 20.43
N GLU A 311 -44.89 -19.90 19.59
CA GLU A 311 -45.00 -18.49 19.15
C GLU A 311 -43.85 -17.86 18.31
N HIS A 312 -44.07 -17.82 16.98
CA HIS A 312 -43.34 -17.06 15.94
C HIS A 312 -41.91 -17.51 15.59
N TYR A 313 -41.76 -18.72 15.01
CA TYR A 313 -40.63 -19.16 14.16
C TYR A 313 -39.19 -19.04 14.73
N THR A 314 -38.99 -19.13 16.05
CA THR A 314 -37.64 -18.94 16.63
C THR A 314 -37.33 -19.89 17.81
N LEU A 315 -36.08 -20.37 17.87
CA LEU A 315 -35.52 -21.01 19.07
C LEU A 315 -35.23 -19.93 20.12
N ARG A 316 -36.10 -19.77 21.12
CA ARG A 316 -35.94 -18.81 22.22
C ARG A 316 -35.23 -19.45 23.42
N PHE A 317 -34.27 -18.72 23.98
CA PHE A 317 -33.65 -19.06 25.27
C PHE A 317 -34.34 -18.22 26.36
N MET A 318 -35.27 -18.83 27.09
CA MET A 318 -35.94 -18.18 28.22
C MET A 318 -35.13 -18.36 29.50
N ASP A 319 -35.29 -17.42 30.43
CA ASP A 319 -34.80 -17.61 31.80
C ASP A 319 -35.62 -18.68 32.55
N SER A 320 -35.21 -19.00 33.78
CA SER A 320 -35.88 -19.99 34.64
C SER A 320 -37.33 -19.63 35.02
N SER A 321 -37.79 -18.43 34.66
CA SER A 321 -39.16 -17.95 34.86
C SER A 321 -39.98 -17.90 33.57
N GLY A 322 -39.41 -18.30 32.43
CA GLY A 322 -40.11 -18.33 31.14
C GLY A 322 -40.13 -16.98 30.39
N HIS A 323 -39.30 -16.01 30.79
CA HIS A 323 -39.24 -14.69 30.16
C HIS A 323 -37.95 -14.51 29.33
N ASP A 324 -37.98 -13.65 28.30
CA ASP A 324 -36.84 -13.29 27.43
C ASP A 324 -36.25 -11.89 27.73
N GLY A 325 -36.71 -11.23 28.80
CA GLY A 325 -36.13 -9.99 29.34
C GLY A 325 -36.09 -8.81 28.36
N ASP A 326 -37.04 -8.70 27.43
CA ASP A 326 -37.08 -7.69 26.34
C ASP A 326 -35.87 -7.73 25.38
N THR A 327 -35.07 -8.80 25.38
CA THR A 327 -33.87 -8.93 24.55
C THR A 327 -33.96 -10.22 23.73
N PRO A 328 -34.76 -10.24 22.64
CA PRO A 328 -34.97 -11.48 21.90
C PRO A 328 -33.66 -11.97 21.29
N LEU A 329 -33.33 -13.24 21.58
CA LEU A 329 -32.28 -13.99 20.90
C LEU A 329 -32.95 -15.02 20.00
N TRP A 330 -32.71 -14.94 18.69
CA TRP A 330 -33.19 -15.94 17.76
C TRP A 330 -32.17 -16.28 16.68
N ILE A 331 -32.30 -17.50 16.16
CA ILE A 331 -31.47 -18.04 15.09
C ILE A 331 -32.40 -18.48 13.97
N GLU A 332 -32.23 -17.90 12.78
CA GLU A 332 -32.97 -18.31 11.58
C GLU A 332 -32.01 -18.59 10.43
N ARG A 333 -32.44 -19.45 9.51
CA ARG A 333 -31.80 -19.60 8.20
C ARG A 333 -32.56 -18.75 7.20
N ASN A 334 -31.99 -17.61 6.82
CA ASN A 334 -32.61 -16.76 5.82
C ASN A 334 -32.26 -17.26 4.43
N SER A 335 -33.27 -17.67 3.66
CA SER A 335 -33.08 -18.26 2.33
C SER A 335 -33.10 -17.14 1.29
N ASN A 336 -32.00 -16.93 0.57
CA ASN A 336 -32.02 -16.04 -0.59
C ASN A 336 -32.51 -16.78 -1.84
N SER A 337 -33.12 -16.06 -2.78
CA SER A 337 -33.72 -16.63 -4.01
C SER A 337 -32.70 -17.26 -4.99
N THR A 338 -31.42 -17.27 -4.65
CA THR A 338 -30.31 -17.63 -5.55
C THR A 338 -29.45 -18.77 -4.97
N GLY A 339 -30.04 -19.65 -4.14
CA GLY A 339 -29.41 -20.89 -3.70
C GLY A 339 -28.38 -20.77 -2.57
N GLY A 340 -28.23 -19.59 -1.98
CA GLY A 340 -27.51 -19.39 -0.72
C GLY A 340 -28.47 -19.27 0.46
N ALA A 341 -28.00 -19.60 1.66
CA ALA A 341 -28.75 -19.30 2.87
C ALA A 341 -27.81 -18.73 3.92
N ASP A 342 -28.19 -17.61 4.50
CA ASP A 342 -27.45 -16.95 5.57
C ASP A 342 -27.96 -17.48 6.92
N LEU A 343 -27.05 -17.71 7.86
CA LEU A 343 -27.39 -17.94 9.25
C LEU A 343 -27.51 -16.57 9.92
N HIS A 344 -28.72 -16.20 10.31
CA HIS A 344 -28.98 -14.98 11.06
C HIS A 344 -29.03 -15.33 12.54
N ILE A 345 -28.22 -14.64 13.34
CA ILE A 345 -28.28 -14.65 14.80
C ILE A 345 -28.66 -13.23 15.19
N HIS A 346 -29.86 -13.05 15.72
CA HIS A 346 -30.37 -11.76 16.15
C HIS A 346 -30.31 -11.66 17.67
N ILE A 347 -29.86 -10.51 18.19
CA ILE A 347 -29.78 -10.25 19.62
C ILE A 347 -30.36 -8.87 19.86
N GLY A 348 -31.45 -8.81 20.64
CA GLY A 348 -32.07 -7.57 21.10
C GLY A 348 -33.24 -7.08 20.24
N ASP A 349 -33.83 -5.96 20.60
CA ASP A 349 -35.05 -5.39 20.01
C ASP A 349 -34.75 -4.11 19.20
N ASN A 350 -35.78 -3.40 18.71
CA ASN A 350 -35.62 -2.10 18.06
C ASN A 350 -35.28 -0.94 19.03
N SER A 351 -34.81 -1.21 20.26
CA SER A 351 -34.43 -0.16 21.20
C SER A 351 -33.11 0.52 20.81
N ASP A 352 -32.91 1.74 21.32
CA ASP A 352 -31.72 2.55 21.03
C ASP A 352 -30.41 1.84 21.48
N PRO A 353 -29.54 1.44 20.53
CA PRO A 353 -28.33 0.70 20.83
C PRO A 353 -27.31 1.50 21.66
N GLN A 354 -27.46 2.82 21.80
CA GLN A 354 -26.60 3.64 22.68
C GLN A 354 -26.97 3.50 24.17
N ASN A 355 -28.24 3.26 24.49
CA ASN A 355 -28.74 3.19 25.86
C ASN A 355 -28.99 1.75 26.35
N LYS A 356 -29.17 0.80 25.41
CA LYS A 356 -29.29 -0.63 25.66
C LYS A 356 -28.37 -1.39 24.69
N PRO A 357 -27.08 -1.57 25.01
CA PRO A 357 -26.13 -2.16 24.07
C PRO A 357 -26.44 -3.64 23.82
N GLN A 358 -26.79 -3.95 22.59
CA GLN A 358 -27.00 -5.31 22.09
C GLN A 358 -25.72 -5.77 21.38
N ARG A 359 -25.18 -6.90 21.82
CA ARG A 359 -23.85 -7.37 21.39
C ARG A 359 -23.73 -8.88 21.31
N LEU A 360 -22.95 -9.34 20.33
CA LEU A 360 -22.38 -10.68 20.30
C LEU A 360 -20.92 -10.60 20.74
N THR A 361 -20.60 -11.12 21.92
CA THR A 361 -19.25 -11.08 22.48
C THR A 361 -18.57 -12.43 22.51
N ILE A 362 -17.26 -12.44 22.26
CA ILE A 362 -16.38 -13.58 22.53
C ILE A 362 -15.42 -13.14 23.63
N GLY A 363 -15.42 -13.87 24.74
CA GLY A 363 -14.63 -13.54 25.92
C GLY A 363 -14.13 -14.74 26.70
N TYR A 364 -13.40 -14.46 27.77
CA TYR A 364 -12.96 -15.45 28.75
C TYR A 364 -13.09 -14.88 30.15
N GLY A 365 -13.43 -15.73 31.13
CA GLY A 365 -13.67 -15.30 32.50
C GLY A 365 -13.96 -16.49 33.42
N PRO A 366 -14.15 -16.24 34.73
CA PRO A 366 -14.64 -17.25 35.65
C PRO A 366 -16.01 -17.79 35.18
N ALA A 367 -16.30 -19.06 35.48
CA ALA A 367 -17.53 -19.73 35.06
C ALA A 367 -18.82 -19.06 35.60
N ASP A 368 -18.68 -18.21 36.63
CA ASP A 368 -19.77 -17.42 37.21
C ASP A 368 -20.04 -16.09 36.47
N GLY A 369 -19.30 -15.77 35.41
CA GLY A 369 -19.51 -14.59 34.59
C GLY A 369 -19.17 -13.24 35.25
N SER A 370 -18.73 -13.24 36.51
CA SER A 370 -18.58 -12.02 37.32
C SER A 370 -17.47 -11.06 36.85
N SER A 371 -16.63 -11.49 35.91
CA SER A 371 -15.50 -10.71 35.36
C SER A 371 -15.12 -11.17 33.95
N GLU A 372 -16.11 -11.39 33.08
CA GLU A 372 -15.84 -11.76 31.69
C GLU A 372 -15.03 -10.66 30.97
N THR A 373 -13.92 -11.07 30.38
CA THR A 373 -13.09 -10.22 29.53
C THR A 373 -13.54 -10.39 28.07
N ILE A 374 -14.05 -9.32 27.48
CA ILE A 374 -14.41 -9.28 26.06
C ILE A 374 -13.13 -9.15 25.21
N VAL A 375 -12.96 -10.04 24.24
CA VAL A 375 -11.86 -10.03 23.27
C VAL A 375 -12.34 -9.52 21.91
N MET A 376 -13.56 -9.88 21.51
CA MET A 376 -14.24 -9.39 20.30
C MET A 376 -15.70 -9.10 20.61
N ASP A 377 -16.21 -7.99 20.08
CA ASP A 377 -17.61 -7.55 20.24
C ASP A 377 -18.17 -7.08 18.89
N VAL A 378 -19.27 -7.68 18.45
CA VAL A 378 -20.06 -7.21 17.29
C VAL A 378 -21.30 -6.49 17.80
N ARG A 379 -21.40 -5.20 17.48
CA ARG A 379 -22.36 -4.28 18.09
C ARG A 379 -23.48 -3.90 17.13
N ALA A 380 -24.68 -3.71 17.68
CA ALA A 380 -25.85 -3.27 16.92
C ALA A 380 -25.75 -1.85 16.33
N ASP A 381 -24.77 -1.03 16.76
CA ASP A 381 -24.49 0.29 16.19
C ASP A 381 -23.63 0.25 14.91
N GLY A 382 -23.31 -0.95 14.41
CA GLY A 382 -22.56 -1.18 13.17
C GLY A 382 -21.04 -1.31 13.35
N ASN A 383 -20.54 -1.29 14.60
CA ASN A 383 -19.11 -1.43 14.88
C ASN A 383 -18.73 -2.87 15.27
N VAL A 384 -17.46 -3.20 15.01
CA VAL A 384 -16.80 -4.41 15.51
C VAL A 384 -15.57 -3.99 16.27
N ASP A 385 -15.53 -4.28 17.57
CA ASP A 385 -14.46 -3.88 18.48
C ASP A 385 -13.59 -5.09 18.87
N ILE A 386 -12.27 -4.88 18.95
CA ILE A 386 -11.30 -5.82 19.55
C ILE A 386 -10.62 -5.09 20.73
N PRO A 387 -11.33 -4.92 21.85
CA PRO A 387 -10.88 -4.03 22.93
C PRO A 387 -9.67 -4.59 23.69
N LYS A 388 -9.44 -5.90 23.63
CA LYS A 388 -8.29 -6.56 24.25
C LYS A 388 -7.75 -7.64 23.31
N GLY A 389 -6.47 -7.55 22.94
CA GLY A 389 -5.81 -8.49 22.05
C GLY A 389 -5.26 -7.82 20.79
N ALA A 390 -4.93 -8.61 19.77
CA ALA A 390 -4.48 -8.13 18.47
C ALA A 390 -5.26 -8.82 17.36
N LEU A 391 -5.60 -8.08 16.30
CA LEU A 391 -6.10 -8.65 15.06
C LEU A 391 -4.94 -9.29 14.29
N SER A 392 -4.83 -10.62 14.35
CA SER A 392 -3.78 -11.38 13.67
C SER A 392 -4.34 -12.14 12.47
N PHE A 393 -3.69 -12.00 11.32
CA PHE A 393 -4.04 -12.71 10.09
C PHE A 393 -3.12 -13.90 9.78
N GLY A 394 -2.28 -14.30 10.75
CA GLY A 394 -1.36 -15.43 10.63
C GLY A 394 -0.23 -15.23 9.61
N ALA A 395 0.28 -16.33 9.06
CA ALA A 395 1.44 -16.33 8.15
C ALA A 395 1.08 -16.04 6.67
N GLN A 396 -0.20 -15.92 6.33
CA GLN A 396 -0.70 -15.80 4.97
C GLN A 396 -0.17 -14.52 4.28
N LYS A 397 0.22 -14.66 3.01
CA LYS A 397 0.59 -13.53 2.15
C LYS A 397 -0.56 -13.21 1.22
N ALA A 398 -1.30 -12.15 1.51
CA ALA A 398 -2.46 -11.71 0.75
C ALA A 398 -2.77 -10.23 1.05
N GLN A 399 -3.78 -9.67 0.37
CA GLN A 399 -4.51 -8.51 0.87
C GLN A 399 -5.37 -8.99 2.05
N LEU A 400 -4.93 -8.66 3.26
CA LEU A 400 -5.50 -9.17 4.51
C LEU A 400 -6.74 -8.39 4.94
N LEU A 401 -6.79 -7.10 4.60
CA LEU A 401 -7.93 -6.22 4.84
C LEU A 401 -8.39 -5.59 3.53
N ASN A 402 -9.64 -5.83 3.16
CA ASN A 402 -10.34 -5.13 2.07
C ASN A 402 -11.10 -3.95 2.68
N LEU A 403 -10.80 -2.73 2.21
CA LEU A 403 -11.43 -1.50 2.69
C LEU A 403 -12.58 -1.06 1.78
N SER A 404 -12.48 -1.31 0.48
CA SER A 404 -13.53 -1.10 -0.52
C SER A 404 -13.27 -1.98 -1.74
N GLY A 405 -14.06 -3.04 -1.90
CA GLY A 405 -13.80 -4.08 -2.90
C GLY A 405 -12.36 -4.63 -2.80
N THR A 406 -11.80 -5.10 -3.92
CA THR A 406 -10.41 -5.60 -3.98
C THR A 406 -9.39 -4.53 -4.40
N GLY A 407 -9.86 -3.35 -4.82
CA GLY A 407 -9.05 -2.22 -5.27
C GLY A 407 -8.45 -1.38 -4.14
N TYR A 408 -8.97 -1.49 -2.91
CA TYR A 408 -8.51 -0.74 -1.74
C TYR A 408 -8.26 -1.68 -0.57
N GLY A 409 -7.03 -1.71 -0.05
CA GLY A 409 -6.72 -2.64 1.03
C GLY A 409 -5.28 -2.58 1.55
N ILE A 410 -5.03 -3.37 2.59
CA ILE A 410 -3.73 -3.53 3.25
C ILE A 410 -3.37 -5.02 3.25
N GLY A 411 -2.13 -5.35 2.93
CA GLY A 411 -1.70 -6.73 2.82
C GLY A 411 -0.20 -6.92 2.98
N VAL A 412 0.22 -8.18 2.97
CA VAL A 412 1.63 -8.56 3.12
C VAL A 412 2.08 -9.50 2.01
N GLN A 413 3.32 -9.31 1.58
CA GLN A 413 4.09 -10.17 0.70
C GLN A 413 5.36 -10.62 1.44
N THR A 414 6.23 -11.39 0.77
CA THR A 414 7.53 -11.78 1.36
C THR A 414 8.35 -10.54 1.70
N GLY A 415 8.54 -10.28 3.01
CA GLY A 415 9.32 -9.14 3.51
C GLY A 415 8.71 -7.75 3.27
N THR A 416 7.48 -7.65 2.75
CA THR A 416 6.88 -6.36 2.35
C THR A 416 5.47 -6.21 2.89
N LEU A 417 5.19 -5.12 3.59
CA LEU A 417 3.84 -4.61 3.83
C LEU A 417 3.43 -3.74 2.64
N PHE A 418 2.28 -4.00 2.03
CA PHE A 418 1.76 -3.17 0.94
C PHE A 418 0.41 -2.55 1.31
N SER A 419 0.17 -1.35 0.79
CA SER A 419 -1.13 -0.70 0.76
C SER A 419 -1.56 -0.55 -0.70
N ARG A 420 -2.85 -0.69 -0.99
CA ARG A 420 -3.42 -0.58 -2.32
C ARG A 420 -4.54 0.46 -2.34
N SER A 421 -4.55 1.27 -3.39
CA SER A 421 -5.60 2.23 -3.72
C SER A 421 -5.90 2.16 -5.22
N GLY A 422 -7.15 2.41 -5.61
CA GLY A 422 -7.55 2.43 -7.02
C GLY A 422 -7.03 3.65 -7.80
N ALA A 423 -6.58 4.72 -7.13
CA ALA A 423 -6.05 5.90 -7.81
C ALA A 423 -4.97 6.63 -6.99
N ASN A 424 -5.32 7.20 -5.83
CA ASN A 424 -4.41 8.06 -5.06
C ASN A 424 -4.19 7.53 -3.65
N PHE A 425 -3.03 7.82 -3.07
CA PHE A 425 -2.83 7.82 -1.62
C PHE A 425 -2.80 9.25 -1.11
N ALA A 426 -3.39 9.49 0.04
CA ALA A 426 -3.41 10.79 0.69
C ALA A 426 -3.20 10.62 2.19
N TRP A 427 -2.39 11.50 2.77
CA TRP A 427 -2.18 11.61 4.19
C TRP A 427 -2.57 13.01 4.62
N TYR A 428 -3.60 13.08 5.48
CA TYR A 428 -4.17 14.32 5.97
C TYR A 428 -3.74 14.61 7.41
N VAL A 429 -3.60 15.88 7.76
CA VAL A 429 -3.47 16.35 9.15
C VAL A 429 -4.76 17.08 9.52
N GLY A 430 -5.49 16.56 10.52
CA GLY A 430 -6.81 17.05 10.90
C GLY A 430 -7.89 16.80 9.84
N GLY A 431 -9.01 17.52 9.93
CA GLY A 431 -10.12 17.45 8.98
C GLY A 431 -11.21 16.43 9.35
N THR A 432 -12.16 16.25 8.43
CA THR A 432 -13.30 15.32 8.53
C THR A 432 -13.46 14.54 7.22
N TYR A 433 -14.33 13.53 7.20
CA TYR A 433 -14.61 12.79 5.96
C TYR A 433 -15.15 13.71 4.86
N SER A 434 -14.52 13.67 3.69
CA SER A 434 -15.02 14.25 2.44
C SER A 434 -15.03 13.17 1.36
N ALA A 435 -16.08 13.15 0.54
CA ALA A 435 -16.18 12.24 -0.60
C ALA A 435 -15.34 12.68 -1.81
N ASN A 436 -14.81 13.92 -1.79
CA ASN A 436 -14.07 14.49 -2.90
C ASN A 436 -12.60 14.02 -2.92
N LYS A 437 -12.09 13.69 -4.10
CA LYS A 437 -10.70 13.23 -4.29
C LYS A 437 -9.70 14.31 -3.83
N GLY A 438 -8.86 13.97 -2.86
CA GLY A 438 -7.78 14.85 -2.37
C GLY A 438 -8.24 15.96 -1.42
N ASP A 439 -9.54 16.01 -1.09
CA ASP A 439 -10.09 16.98 -0.16
C ASP A 439 -9.96 16.48 1.29
N PRO A 440 -9.21 17.17 2.17
CA PRO A 440 -9.06 16.80 3.57
C PRO A 440 -10.28 17.12 4.45
N GLY A 441 -11.39 17.63 3.89
CA GLY A 441 -12.59 17.94 4.66
C GLY A 441 -12.35 19.00 5.75
N GLY A 442 -11.65 20.08 5.38
CA GLY A 442 -11.23 21.15 6.27
C GLY A 442 -9.85 20.99 6.93
N GLY A 443 -9.16 19.86 6.72
CA GLY A 443 -7.77 19.64 7.16
C GLY A 443 -6.70 20.06 6.14
N LEU A 444 -5.49 19.50 6.25
CA LEU A 444 -4.38 19.71 5.31
C LEU A 444 -4.00 18.41 4.59
N LEU A 445 -3.91 18.42 3.26
CA LEU A 445 -3.22 17.37 2.49
C LEU A 445 -1.71 17.52 2.68
N ALA A 446 -1.13 16.71 3.57
CA ALA A 446 0.28 16.80 3.96
C ALA A 446 1.19 16.08 2.96
N MET A 447 0.78 14.90 2.50
CA MET A 447 1.48 14.10 1.49
C MET A 447 0.45 13.42 0.59
N GLY A 448 0.78 13.27 -0.69
CA GLY A 448 -0.06 12.53 -1.64
C GLY A 448 0.79 11.79 -2.67
N LEU A 449 0.29 10.63 -3.10
CA LEU A 449 0.75 9.92 -4.27
C LEU A 449 -0.41 9.85 -5.26
N ASP A 450 -0.24 10.37 -6.47
CA ASP A 450 -1.32 10.39 -7.46
C ASP A 450 -1.37 9.12 -8.33
N SER A 451 -2.29 9.11 -9.30
CA SER A 451 -2.48 7.98 -10.22
C SER A 451 -1.34 7.78 -11.24
N PHE A 452 -0.44 8.75 -11.39
CA PHE A 452 0.76 8.63 -12.22
C PHE A 452 1.98 8.16 -11.39
N GLY A 453 1.85 8.12 -10.07
CA GLY A 453 2.93 7.78 -9.14
C GLY A 453 3.74 8.99 -8.68
N ASP A 454 3.25 10.21 -8.90
CA ASP A 454 3.94 11.42 -8.48
C ASP A 454 3.74 11.67 -6.99
N LEU A 455 4.85 11.79 -6.25
CA LEU A 455 4.85 12.13 -4.83
C LEU A 455 4.80 13.65 -4.66
N SER A 456 3.79 14.13 -3.96
CA SER A 456 3.66 15.53 -3.54
C SER A 456 3.74 15.64 -2.02
N VAL A 457 4.54 16.60 -1.54
CA VAL A 457 4.61 17.01 -0.14
C VAL A 457 4.25 18.49 -0.05
N ASN A 458 3.38 18.86 0.89
CA ASN A 458 2.81 20.21 0.94
C ASN A 458 3.86 21.31 1.22
N ALA A 459 4.84 21.01 2.07
CA ALA A 459 5.84 21.96 2.55
C ALA A 459 7.25 21.57 2.09
N ALA A 460 8.11 21.13 3.02
CA ALA A 460 9.51 20.83 2.74
C ALA A 460 9.80 19.33 2.83
N LEU A 461 10.77 18.89 2.03
CA LEU A 461 11.38 17.56 2.15
C LEU A 461 12.71 17.70 2.91
N ASN A 462 12.80 17.13 4.11
CA ASN A 462 14.07 17.04 4.82
C ASN A 462 14.76 15.70 4.52
N LEU A 463 15.87 15.77 3.81
CA LEU A 463 16.71 14.62 3.48
C LEU A 463 17.84 14.52 4.49
N ASP A 464 18.17 13.29 4.92
CA ASP A 464 19.14 13.04 5.99
C ASP A 464 18.77 13.67 7.34
N GLN A 465 17.53 13.48 7.79
CA GLN A 465 17.04 13.98 9.09
C GLN A 465 17.92 13.56 10.29
N ALA A 466 18.57 12.40 10.21
CA ALA A 466 19.45 11.88 11.25
C ALA A 466 20.86 12.50 11.23
N ASN A 467 21.17 13.35 10.24
CA ASN A 467 22.49 13.96 10.03
C ASN A 467 23.62 12.94 9.89
N VAL A 468 23.39 11.80 9.22
CA VAL A 468 24.35 10.70 9.12
C VAL A 468 25.15 10.68 7.81
N ASN A 469 24.86 11.56 6.85
CA ASN A 469 25.61 11.61 5.61
C ASN A 469 27.09 11.95 5.89
N ASN A 470 27.98 11.09 5.38
CA ASN A 470 29.42 11.15 5.55
C ASN A 470 30.15 11.50 4.25
N GLY A 471 29.56 12.34 3.40
CA GLY A 471 30.16 12.79 2.13
C GLY A 471 29.91 11.87 0.94
N THR A 472 28.94 10.96 1.03
CA THR A 472 28.47 10.12 -0.07
C THR A 472 27.10 10.59 -0.57
N ILE A 473 26.58 9.97 -1.64
CA ILE A 473 25.29 10.35 -2.23
C ILE A 473 24.07 9.96 -1.39
N SER A 474 24.25 9.05 -0.43
CA SER A 474 23.18 8.52 0.41
C SER A 474 23.56 8.63 1.89
N PRO A 475 22.69 9.19 2.75
CA PRO A 475 21.35 9.71 2.45
C PRO A 475 21.36 11.02 1.64
N GLY A 476 20.45 11.15 0.67
CA GLY A 476 20.35 12.30 -0.24
C GLY A 476 19.20 12.17 -1.24
N LEU A 477 19.08 13.12 -2.17
CA LEU A 477 18.16 13.03 -3.30
C LEU A 477 18.85 12.27 -4.42
N THR A 478 18.39 11.07 -4.74
CA THR A 478 18.98 10.23 -5.78
C THR A 478 18.11 10.16 -7.02
N PHE A 479 18.73 10.13 -8.20
CA PHE A 479 18.04 9.92 -9.48
C PHE A 479 18.41 8.55 -10.03
N GLY A 480 17.43 7.64 -10.13
CA GLY A 480 17.67 6.24 -10.48
C GLY A 480 18.14 5.40 -9.29
N ALA A 481 17.83 4.10 -9.34
CA ALA A 481 18.18 3.16 -8.27
C ALA A 481 19.60 2.62 -8.47
N GLY A 482 20.52 3.00 -7.57
CA GLY A 482 21.90 2.47 -7.58
C GLY A 482 22.78 2.92 -8.75
N SER A 483 22.41 3.99 -9.44
CA SER A 483 23.13 4.51 -10.62
C SER A 483 24.18 5.60 -10.26
N GLY A 484 24.02 6.26 -9.11
CA GLY A 484 25.03 7.15 -8.54
C GLY A 484 24.88 8.64 -8.89
N GLU A 485 23.71 9.06 -9.38
CA GLU A 485 23.33 10.46 -9.62
C GLU A 485 22.46 11.03 -8.50
N GLY A 486 22.69 12.29 -8.13
CA GLY A 486 21.99 12.86 -6.98
C GLY A 486 22.60 14.12 -6.39
N ILE A 487 21.94 14.61 -5.36
CA ILE A 487 22.30 15.80 -4.58
C ILE A 487 22.31 15.39 -3.11
N ALA A 488 23.43 15.62 -2.42
CA ALA A 488 23.55 15.31 -1.00
C ALA A 488 24.32 16.41 -0.27
N SER A 489 24.15 16.45 1.05
CA SER A 489 24.87 17.36 1.94
C SER A 489 25.59 16.54 2.99
N ASN A 490 26.89 16.77 3.14
CA ASN A 490 27.71 16.09 4.13
C ASN A 490 27.46 16.67 5.53
N ARG A 491 27.33 15.81 6.55
CA ARG A 491 27.05 16.20 7.94
C ARG A 491 28.15 15.79 8.94
N GLN A 492 29.11 14.94 8.57
CA GLN A 492 30.02 14.23 9.51
C GLN A 492 31.50 14.72 9.53
N GLY A 493 31.77 16.01 9.32
CA GLY A 493 33.09 16.61 9.60
C GLY A 493 34.21 16.33 8.59
N ASN A 494 33.94 15.61 7.50
CA ASN A 494 34.86 15.46 6.36
C ASN A 494 34.66 16.58 5.31
N GLN A 495 35.29 16.46 4.14
CA GLN A 495 35.29 17.51 3.11
C GLN A 495 33.88 18.03 2.77
N ASN A 496 33.76 19.36 2.69
CA ASN A 496 32.53 20.09 2.40
C ASN A 496 31.35 19.86 3.38
N GLN A 497 31.62 19.73 4.68
CA GLN A 497 30.57 19.64 5.71
C GLN A 497 29.60 20.84 5.62
N TYR A 498 28.30 20.55 5.71
CA TYR A 498 27.19 21.50 5.56
C TYR A 498 27.06 22.17 4.19
N GLY A 499 27.94 21.82 3.24
CA GLY A 499 27.82 22.19 1.83
C GLY A 499 26.87 21.28 1.06
N LEU A 500 26.75 21.53 -0.23
CA LEU A 500 25.93 20.77 -1.17
C LEU A 500 26.81 20.15 -2.27
N ASP A 501 26.72 18.85 -2.45
CA ASP A 501 27.50 18.11 -3.45
C ASP A 501 26.57 17.51 -4.51
N PHE A 502 26.93 17.66 -5.78
CA PHE A 502 26.24 17.09 -6.93
C PHE A 502 27.04 15.92 -7.48
N TYR A 503 26.38 14.78 -7.66
CA TYR A 503 27.00 13.50 -7.99
C TYR A 503 26.57 12.99 -9.36
N THR A 504 27.51 12.36 -10.06
CA THR A 504 27.23 11.41 -11.16
C THR A 504 28.22 10.24 -11.09
N GLY A 505 27.74 9.01 -11.31
CA GLY A 505 28.57 7.81 -11.19
C GLY A 505 29.28 7.70 -9.83
N PHE A 506 28.60 8.09 -8.75
CA PHE A 506 29.11 8.14 -7.36
C PHE A 506 30.25 9.14 -7.09
N ALA A 507 30.67 9.93 -8.08
CA ALA A 507 31.72 10.93 -7.92
C ALA A 507 31.13 12.34 -7.75
N LYS A 508 31.71 13.15 -6.85
CA LYS A 508 31.40 14.57 -6.71
C LYS A 508 31.87 15.30 -7.97
N ARG A 509 30.95 15.96 -8.69
CA ARG A 509 31.26 16.73 -9.91
C ARG A 509 31.29 18.22 -9.64
N MET A 510 30.35 18.68 -8.82
CA MET A 510 30.22 20.07 -8.39
C MET A 510 29.96 20.10 -6.89
N SER A 511 30.61 21.01 -6.19
CA SER A 511 30.46 21.19 -4.75
C SER A 511 30.19 22.67 -4.47
N ILE A 512 29.22 22.97 -3.62
CA ILE A 512 28.96 24.31 -3.09
C ILE A 512 29.30 24.26 -1.61
N THR A 513 30.21 25.11 -1.15
CA THR A 513 30.59 25.14 0.27
C THR A 513 29.53 25.79 1.14
N GLN A 514 29.60 25.57 2.45
CA GLN A 514 28.76 26.30 3.41
C GLN A 514 28.97 27.83 3.31
N SER A 515 30.15 28.28 2.89
CA SER A 515 30.47 29.69 2.62
C SER A 515 30.03 30.18 1.23
N GLY A 516 29.45 29.32 0.39
CA GLY A 516 28.90 29.67 -0.92
C GLY A 516 29.91 29.63 -2.08
N LEU A 517 31.08 29.02 -1.91
CA LEU A 517 32.07 28.85 -2.97
C LEU A 517 31.71 27.66 -3.85
N VAL A 518 31.81 27.81 -5.17
CA VAL A 518 31.45 26.77 -6.15
C VAL A 518 32.72 26.12 -6.71
N GLY A 519 32.89 24.83 -6.47
CA GLY A 519 33.95 24.01 -7.04
C GLY A 519 33.42 23.10 -8.14
N ILE A 520 34.05 23.08 -9.32
CA ILE A 520 33.84 22.06 -10.36
C ILE A 520 35.09 21.20 -10.42
N GLY A 521 34.94 19.90 -10.13
CA GLY A 521 36.05 18.96 -9.99
C GLY A 521 36.79 19.01 -8.64
N THR A 522 36.46 19.94 -7.75
CA THR A 522 37.01 20.06 -6.39
C THR A 522 35.90 20.27 -5.36
N SER A 523 36.09 19.69 -4.17
CA SER A 523 35.25 19.89 -2.97
C SER A 523 35.81 20.95 -2.02
N SER A 524 36.97 21.53 -2.34
CA SER A 524 37.66 22.56 -1.55
C SER A 524 38.02 23.76 -2.44
N PRO A 525 37.02 24.46 -3.01
CA PRO A 525 37.27 25.69 -3.75
C PRO A 525 37.85 26.78 -2.84
N ASP A 526 38.84 27.51 -3.35
CA ASP A 526 39.54 28.62 -2.66
C ASP A 526 39.14 30.00 -3.22
N SER A 527 38.21 30.03 -4.17
CA SER A 527 37.66 31.21 -4.82
C SER A 527 36.17 31.00 -5.10
N GLN A 528 35.43 32.07 -5.45
CA GLN A 528 33.97 32.02 -5.65
C GLN A 528 33.54 30.96 -6.68
N LEU A 529 34.33 30.78 -7.74
CA LEU A 529 34.19 29.72 -8.72
C LEU A 529 35.57 29.14 -9.02
N HIS A 530 35.83 27.92 -8.56
CA HIS A 530 37.09 27.20 -8.79
C HIS A 530 36.84 26.02 -9.74
N LEU A 531 37.50 26.03 -10.89
CA LEU A 531 37.58 24.88 -11.79
C LEU A 531 38.95 24.23 -11.59
N THR A 532 39.04 22.93 -11.28
CA THR A 532 40.33 22.27 -10.97
C THR A 532 41.36 22.41 -12.08
N GLY A 533 40.91 22.52 -13.33
CA GLY A 533 41.77 22.68 -14.49
C GLY A 533 42.32 21.36 -15.04
N GLY A 534 43.33 21.47 -15.91
CA GLY A 534 44.10 20.34 -16.47
C GLY A 534 43.94 20.15 -17.99
N ALA A 535 42.93 20.75 -18.61
CA ALA A 535 42.66 20.67 -20.05
C ALA A 535 43.29 21.85 -20.82
N TRP A 536 44.61 22.02 -20.69
CA TRP A 536 45.33 23.15 -21.29
C TRP A 536 45.48 23.08 -22.81
N ASP A 537 45.50 21.88 -23.38
CA ASP A 537 45.65 21.69 -24.81
C ASP A 537 44.32 21.99 -25.52
N LEU A 538 44.10 23.27 -25.80
CA LEU A 538 42.89 23.76 -26.47
C LEU A 538 42.75 23.28 -27.93
N THR A 539 43.74 22.54 -28.44
CA THR A 539 43.73 21.89 -29.75
C THR A 539 42.95 20.58 -29.67
N ASN A 540 43.30 19.72 -28.71
CA ASN A 540 42.74 18.38 -28.55
C ASN A 540 41.69 18.27 -27.44
N SER A 541 41.46 19.35 -26.69
CA SER A 541 40.43 19.45 -25.64
C SER A 541 39.59 20.72 -25.80
N GLU A 542 38.49 20.79 -25.04
CA GLU A 542 37.60 21.95 -25.02
C GLU A 542 38.01 23.03 -24.01
N GLY A 543 39.14 22.83 -23.31
CA GLY A 543 39.54 23.69 -22.21
C GLY A 543 38.88 23.32 -20.89
N ASP A 544 39.29 24.04 -19.85
CA ASP A 544 38.69 23.98 -18.51
C ASP A 544 37.39 24.79 -18.45
N LEU A 545 37.34 25.91 -19.18
CA LEU A 545 36.13 26.71 -19.40
C LEU A 545 35.90 26.94 -20.89
N LYS A 546 34.67 26.67 -21.33
CA LYS A 546 34.20 26.91 -22.69
C LYS A 546 32.99 27.83 -22.69
N ILE A 547 33.02 28.82 -23.59
CA ILE A 547 31.88 29.70 -23.87
C ILE A 547 31.55 29.56 -25.37
N GLY A 548 30.33 29.16 -25.71
CA GLY A 548 29.88 28.95 -27.09
C GLY A 548 29.48 27.51 -27.40
N ASN A 549 29.36 27.16 -28.68
CA ASN A 549 28.88 25.85 -29.15
C ASN A 549 30.02 24.98 -29.73
N ALA A 550 29.71 23.88 -30.40
CA ALA A 550 30.72 22.99 -30.99
C ALA A 550 31.49 23.62 -32.17
N ALA A 551 30.90 24.60 -32.88
CA ALA A 551 31.48 25.25 -34.05
C ALA A 551 32.15 26.60 -33.73
N LEU A 552 31.62 27.36 -32.77
CA LEU A 552 32.04 28.72 -32.43
C LEU A 552 32.23 28.82 -30.91
N ARG A 553 33.47 29.01 -30.45
CA ARG A 553 33.75 29.02 -29.02
C ARG A 553 35.00 29.78 -28.62
N LEU A 554 34.96 30.31 -27.40
CA LEU A 554 36.10 30.75 -26.63
C LEU A 554 36.45 29.67 -25.61
N LYS A 555 37.73 29.29 -25.56
CA LYS A 555 38.25 28.28 -24.66
C LYS A 555 39.31 28.88 -23.75
N PHE A 556 39.31 28.48 -22.49
CA PHE A 556 40.34 28.77 -21.51
C PHE A 556 40.89 27.45 -20.97
N GLY A 557 42.21 27.35 -20.76
CA GLY A 557 42.81 26.15 -20.17
C GLY A 557 44.15 26.42 -19.52
N VAL A 558 44.41 25.76 -18.40
CA VAL A 558 45.65 25.88 -17.61
C VAL A 558 46.25 24.51 -17.33
N ALA A 559 47.56 24.38 -17.54
CA ALA A 559 48.28 23.13 -17.31
C ALA A 559 48.71 23.01 -15.85
N LEU A 560 48.34 21.90 -15.20
CA LEU A 560 48.70 21.61 -13.80
C LEU A 560 50.03 20.85 -13.63
N GLY A 561 50.67 20.39 -14.73
CA GLY A 561 51.90 19.59 -14.70
C GLY A 561 52.44 19.22 -16.09
N GLY A 562 53.62 18.58 -16.15
CA GLY A 562 54.28 18.18 -17.41
C GLY A 562 54.98 19.32 -18.16
N ALA A 563 55.35 19.09 -19.43
CA ALA A 563 56.13 20.03 -20.24
C ALA A 563 55.44 21.39 -20.51
N GLY A 564 54.13 21.50 -20.29
CA GLY A 564 53.36 22.74 -20.45
C GLY A 564 52.92 23.37 -19.11
N ALA A 565 53.38 22.86 -17.96
CA ALA A 565 52.96 23.33 -16.64
C ALA A 565 53.11 24.86 -16.50
N GLY A 566 52.04 25.52 -16.05
CA GLY A 566 52.00 26.98 -15.89
C GLY A 566 51.52 27.74 -17.13
N ASP A 567 51.37 27.10 -18.29
CA ASP A 567 50.82 27.77 -19.46
C ASP A 567 49.32 28.03 -19.30
N GLY A 568 48.93 29.31 -19.19
CA GLY A 568 47.56 29.77 -19.35
C GLY A 568 47.26 30.08 -20.82
N ARG A 569 46.21 29.48 -21.37
CA ARG A 569 45.82 29.70 -22.77
C ARG A 569 44.38 30.21 -22.88
N ILE A 570 44.20 31.16 -23.79
CA ILE A 570 42.90 31.65 -24.25
C ILE A 570 42.90 31.49 -25.77
N ARG A 571 41.91 30.78 -26.33
CA ARG A 571 41.79 30.62 -27.78
C ARG A 571 40.35 30.79 -28.25
N ALA A 572 40.17 31.60 -29.28
CA ALA A 572 38.99 31.52 -30.12
C ALA A 572 39.12 30.34 -31.08
N VAL A 573 38.03 29.63 -31.33
CA VAL A 573 37.97 28.49 -32.28
C VAL A 573 36.72 28.60 -33.13
N GLY A 574 36.94 28.54 -34.46
CA GLY A 574 35.90 28.59 -35.49
C GLY A 574 35.46 30.00 -35.88
N GLY A 575 34.59 30.09 -36.88
CA GLY A 575 34.13 31.38 -37.44
C GLY A 575 35.28 32.18 -38.02
N THR A 576 35.32 33.50 -37.77
CA THR A 576 36.45 34.37 -38.18
C THR A 576 37.77 34.04 -37.46
N ASN A 577 37.71 33.21 -36.41
CA ASN A 577 38.85 32.72 -35.63
C ASN A 577 39.76 33.83 -35.07
N ARG A 578 39.15 34.79 -34.37
CA ARG A 578 39.82 35.97 -33.81
C ARG A 578 39.69 36.00 -32.29
N LEU A 579 40.78 36.22 -31.58
CA LEU A 579 40.73 36.65 -30.18
C LEU A 579 40.81 38.18 -30.15
N MET A 580 39.79 38.82 -29.59
CA MET A 580 39.64 40.27 -29.58
C MET A 580 39.60 40.80 -28.15
N ILE A 581 40.34 41.88 -27.92
CA ILE A 581 40.33 42.63 -26.67
C ILE A 581 40.03 44.09 -27.02
N GLY A 582 39.01 44.64 -26.37
CA GLY A 582 38.46 45.95 -26.68
C GLY A 582 37.89 46.65 -25.47
N ALA A 583 37.57 47.94 -25.64
CA ALA A 583 36.90 48.75 -24.62
C ALA A 583 35.74 49.52 -25.26
N GLY A 584 34.63 49.63 -24.53
CA GLY A 584 33.39 50.16 -25.08
C GLY A 584 32.90 49.32 -26.26
N THR A 585 32.80 49.93 -27.45
CA THR A 585 32.37 49.27 -28.69
C THR A 585 33.52 48.99 -29.67
N ASN A 586 34.78 49.19 -29.26
CA ASN A 586 35.94 49.13 -30.17
C ASN A 586 36.83 47.92 -29.88
N ASP A 587 37.09 47.10 -30.91
CA ASP A 587 38.15 46.09 -30.88
C ASP A 587 39.51 46.76 -31.03
N THR A 588 40.34 46.67 -29.99
CA THR A 588 41.64 47.36 -29.96
C THR A 588 42.77 46.42 -30.38
N LEU A 589 42.83 45.24 -29.76
CA LEU A 589 43.81 44.20 -30.07
C LEU A 589 43.10 43.00 -30.67
N THR A 590 43.57 42.54 -31.81
CA THR A 590 43.09 41.33 -32.48
C THR A 590 44.23 40.36 -32.69
N ILE A 591 44.04 39.10 -32.32
CA ILE A 591 44.94 38.01 -32.70
C ILE A 591 44.22 37.16 -33.74
N GLN A 592 44.81 37.06 -34.93
CA GLN A 592 44.27 36.28 -36.04
C GLN A 592 45.41 35.74 -36.91
N ASN A 593 45.31 34.47 -37.33
CA ASN A 593 46.29 33.83 -38.23
C ASN A 593 47.74 33.88 -37.74
N GLY A 594 47.95 33.91 -36.42
CA GLY A 594 49.28 34.04 -35.80
C GLY A 594 49.83 35.48 -35.74
N ASN A 595 49.06 36.45 -36.22
CA ASN A 595 49.42 37.86 -36.25
C ASN A 595 48.69 38.65 -35.15
N VAL A 596 49.32 39.74 -34.69
CA VAL A 596 48.75 40.72 -33.77
C VAL A 596 48.38 41.98 -34.56
N GLY A 597 47.09 42.32 -34.56
CA GLY A 597 46.56 43.56 -35.09
C GLY A 597 46.25 44.56 -33.96
N ILE A 598 46.66 45.81 -34.12
CA ILE A 598 46.30 46.93 -33.24
C ILE A 598 45.52 47.97 -34.05
N GLY A 599 44.24 48.18 -33.72
CA GLY A 599 43.32 49.00 -34.53
C GLY A 599 43.00 48.41 -35.91
N ASN A 600 43.41 47.16 -36.15
CA ASN A 600 43.21 46.40 -37.37
C ASN A 600 42.74 44.99 -37.02
N ILE A 601 41.57 44.61 -37.52
CA ILE A 601 40.95 43.30 -37.23
C ILE A 601 41.31 42.21 -38.26
N ASN A 602 42.09 42.54 -39.30
CA ASN A 602 42.59 41.63 -40.33
C ASN A 602 44.09 41.87 -40.57
N PRO A 603 44.96 41.56 -39.60
CA PRO A 603 46.40 41.85 -39.68
C PRO A 603 47.10 41.05 -40.79
N ALA A 604 47.78 41.73 -41.72
CA ALA A 604 48.49 41.12 -42.84
C ALA A 604 49.95 40.74 -42.49
N PHE A 605 50.50 41.32 -41.44
CA PHE A 605 51.86 41.09 -40.96
C PHE A 605 51.85 40.63 -39.50
N ALA A 606 52.94 39.99 -39.04
CA ALA A 606 53.07 39.46 -37.67
C ALA A 606 52.71 40.47 -36.58
N LEU A 607 53.06 41.74 -36.80
CA LEU A 607 52.55 42.89 -36.08
C LEU A 607 52.04 43.93 -37.09
N ASP A 608 50.75 44.24 -37.04
CA ASP A 608 50.07 45.17 -37.96
C ASP A 608 49.36 46.24 -37.15
N VAL A 609 49.89 47.46 -37.20
CA VAL A 609 49.35 48.62 -36.48
C VAL A 609 48.70 49.54 -37.50
N ASN A 610 47.38 49.67 -37.46
CA ASN A 610 46.65 50.65 -38.26
C ASN A 610 46.67 52.00 -37.54
N GLY A 611 47.76 52.74 -37.73
CA GLY A 611 48.01 54.03 -37.09
C GLY A 611 49.48 54.25 -36.78
N ASN A 612 49.76 55.13 -35.83
CA ASN A 612 51.14 55.43 -35.41
C ASN A 612 51.62 54.42 -34.37
N ALA A 613 52.81 53.86 -34.57
CA ALA A 613 53.53 53.09 -33.55
C ALA A 613 54.64 53.96 -32.93
N ASN A 614 54.58 54.19 -31.62
CA ASN A 614 55.65 54.87 -30.89
C ASN A 614 56.64 53.83 -30.36
N ILE A 615 57.86 53.79 -30.92
CA ILE A 615 58.94 52.90 -30.46
C ILE A 615 59.97 53.74 -29.72
N SER A 616 59.97 53.67 -28.39
CA SER A 616 60.86 54.45 -27.52
C SER A 616 62.31 53.94 -27.49
N GLY A 617 62.61 52.85 -28.20
CA GLY A 617 63.94 52.27 -28.35
C GLY A 617 64.41 52.21 -29.81
N THR A 618 65.40 51.38 -30.11
CA THR A 618 65.92 51.20 -31.47
C THR A 618 65.05 50.26 -32.29
N LEU A 619 64.70 50.66 -33.53
CA LEU A 619 64.10 49.79 -34.54
C LEU A 619 65.18 49.27 -35.49
N SER A 620 65.50 47.98 -35.42
CA SER A 620 66.41 47.32 -36.37
C SER A 620 65.58 46.64 -37.47
N ALA A 621 65.59 47.20 -38.69
CA ALA A 621 64.85 46.68 -39.83
C ALA A 621 65.80 46.30 -40.97
N VAL A 622 65.71 45.06 -41.46
CA VAL A 622 66.55 44.53 -42.55
C VAL A 622 66.04 44.99 -43.93
N VAL A 623 64.72 45.22 -44.04
CA VAL A 623 64.07 45.74 -45.26
C VAL A 623 62.95 46.69 -44.84
N LEU A 624 62.99 47.93 -45.33
CA LEU A 624 61.90 48.91 -45.21
C LEU A 624 61.27 49.10 -46.58
N SER A 625 60.09 48.51 -46.79
CA SER A 625 59.31 48.68 -48.04
C SER A 625 58.36 49.86 -47.96
N ALA A 626 58.84 50.99 -47.42
CA ALA A 626 58.08 52.21 -47.25
C ALA A 626 58.96 53.42 -47.59
N THR A 627 58.34 54.55 -47.91
CA THR A 627 59.04 55.83 -48.00
C THR A 627 59.59 56.18 -46.63
N VAL A 628 60.90 56.01 -46.45
CA VAL A 628 61.63 56.57 -45.32
C VAL A 628 61.69 58.08 -45.57
N LEU A 629 60.70 58.81 -45.04
CA LEU A 629 60.68 60.26 -45.11
C LEU A 629 61.68 60.81 -44.07
N THR A 630 62.96 60.80 -44.41
CA THR A 630 63.94 61.66 -43.72
C THR A 630 63.86 63.06 -44.35
N ALA A 631 63.79 64.10 -43.53
CA ALA A 631 63.58 65.49 -43.96
C ALA A 631 64.69 66.04 -44.92
N PRO A 632 64.46 67.13 -45.71
CA PRO A 632 64.79 67.20 -47.15
C PRO A 632 66.06 68.01 -47.55
N PHE A 633 66.99 67.50 -48.39
CA PHE A 633 67.97 68.29 -49.23
C PHE A 633 68.58 67.48 -50.44
N LYS A 634 69.19 68.20 -51.42
CA LYS A 634 69.72 67.79 -52.77
C LYS A 634 70.82 66.69 -52.79
N LEU A 635 70.80 65.79 -53.77
CA LEU A 635 71.64 64.55 -53.88
C LEU A 635 73.10 64.69 -54.41
N GLY A 636 73.69 65.89 -54.52
CA GLY A 636 75.14 66.08 -54.80
C GLY A 636 75.66 65.77 -56.22
N CYS A 637 76.98 65.92 -56.44
CA CYS A 637 77.74 65.51 -57.64
C CYS A 637 78.65 64.30 -57.30
N VAL A 638 79.14 63.56 -58.31
CA VAL A 638 80.12 62.49 -58.07
C VAL A 638 81.48 63.11 -57.86
N ALA A 639 82.07 62.85 -56.70
CA ALA A 639 83.37 63.38 -56.30
C ALA A 639 84.28 62.25 -55.85
N ASP A 640 85.58 62.46 -56.00
CA ASP A 640 86.62 61.53 -55.55
C ASP A 640 87.72 62.30 -54.81
N PHE A 641 88.49 61.60 -53.99
CA PHE A 641 89.62 62.18 -53.29
C PHE A 641 90.85 62.22 -54.21
N PHE A 642 91.67 63.25 -54.04
CA PHE A 642 92.95 63.40 -54.72
C PHE A 642 94.03 63.84 -53.76
N ILE A 643 95.29 63.74 -54.18
CA ILE A 643 96.45 64.18 -53.40
C ILE A 643 97.20 65.29 -54.13
N ASN A 644 97.52 66.38 -53.43
CA ASN A 644 98.37 67.48 -53.92
C ASN A 644 99.71 67.48 -53.17
N ARG A 645 100.79 67.20 -53.91
CA ARG A 645 102.18 67.17 -53.38
C ARG A 645 103.04 68.37 -53.78
N ASP A 646 102.65 69.12 -54.80
CA ASP A 646 103.52 70.14 -55.43
C ASP A 646 103.76 71.39 -54.57
N GLY A 647 103.18 71.48 -53.37
CA GLY A 647 103.32 72.61 -52.45
C GLY A 647 102.70 73.92 -52.94
N GLY A 648 102.26 74.00 -54.21
CA GLY A 648 101.51 75.11 -54.76
C GLY A 648 100.10 75.21 -54.17
N SER A 649 99.60 76.44 -54.02
CA SER A 649 98.24 76.68 -53.56
C SER A 649 97.22 76.17 -54.57
N ILE A 650 96.44 75.16 -54.17
CA ILE A 650 95.24 74.70 -54.88
C ILE A 650 94.02 75.20 -54.11
N GLU A 651 92.98 75.61 -54.83
CA GLU A 651 91.72 76.08 -54.28
C GLU A 651 90.52 75.57 -55.08
N ARG A 652 89.32 75.79 -54.53
CA ARG A 652 88.07 75.39 -55.16
C ARG A 652 87.93 75.96 -56.57
N GLY A 653 87.57 75.12 -57.52
CA GLY A 653 87.38 75.42 -58.92
C GLY A 653 88.63 75.36 -59.78
N ASP A 654 89.80 75.08 -59.20
CA ASP A 654 90.99 74.76 -59.98
C ASP A 654 90.78 73.51 -60.84
N VAL A 655 91.24 73.59 -62.08
CA VAL A 655 91.30 72.46 -63.01
C VAL A 655 92.61 71.72 -62.80
N VAL A 656 92.48 70.43 -62.48
CA VAL A 656 93.62 69.58 -62.12
C VAL A 656 93.83 68.45 -63.12
N VAL A 657 95.10 68.16 -63.37
CA VAL A 657 95.57 67.07 -64.24
C VAL A 657 96.33 66.05 -63.41
N THR A 658 96.40 64.81 -63.88
CA THR A 658 97.20 63.78 -63.21
C THR A 658 98.68 64.17 -63.21
N HIS A 659 99.32 64.04 -62.05
CA HIS A 659 100.74 64.37 -61.89
C HIS A 659 101.60 63.42 -62.74
N PRO A 660 102.58 63.91 -63.53
CA PRO A 660 103.30 63.08 -64.51
C PRO A 660 104.26 62.06 -63.87
N LYS A 661 104.53 62.19 -62.57
CA LYS A 661 105.38 61.28 -61.76
C LYS A 661 104.79 61.13 -60.36
N PRO A 662 103.68 60.38 -60.16
CA PRO A 662 103.07 60.25 -58.83
C PRO A 662 104.03 59.53 -57.87
N ALA A 663 104.07 59.95 -56.62
CA ALA A 663 104.89 59.31 -55.59
C ALA A 663 104.32 57.96 -55.13
N ALA A 664 102.99 57.79 -55.16
CA ALA A 664 102.31 56.51 -54.99
C ALA A 664 100.96 56.47 -55.72
N THR A 665 100.52 55.27 -56.10
CA THR A 665 99.23 55.04 -56.80
C THR A 665 98.11 54.57 -55.86
N TYR A 666 98.46 53.97 -54.72
CA TYR A 666 97.51 53.37 -53.78
C TYR A 666 97.79 53.78 -52.34
N TYR A 667 96.71 54.16 -51.64
CA TYR A 667 96.77 54.85 -50.36
C TYR A 667 95.92 54.20 -49.27
N GLY A 668 95.08 53.21 -49.58
CA GLY A 668 94.39 52.42 -48.54
C GLY A 668 95.32 51.45 -47.82
N LEU A 669 94.89 50.94 -46.67
CA LEU A 669 95.53 49.77 -46.04
C LEU A 669 95.65 48.63 -47.08
N ASP A 670 96.83 48.03 -47.17
CA ASP A 670 97.20 47.00 -48.14
C ASP A 670 97.08 47.39 -49.63
N GLY A 671 97.03 48.69 -49.94
CA GLY A 671 96.97 49.19 -51.32
C GLY A 671 95.59 49.08 -51.97
N SER A 672 94.54 48.99 -51.16
CA SER A 672 93.15 48.75 -51.63
C SER A 672 92.45 49.96 -52.24
N ILE A 673 92.92 51.18 -51.97
CA ILE A 673 92.27 52.43 -52.43
C ILE A 673 93.23 53.17 -53.39
N PRO A 674 92.93 53.22 -54.70
CA PRO A 674 93.66 54.08 -55.62
C PRO A 674 93.24 55.54 -55.40
N LEU A 675 94.20 56.44 -55.19
CA LEU A 675 93.95 57.88 -55.18
C LEU A 675 94.81 58.56 -56.24
N VAL A 676 94.23 59.53 -56.93
CA VAL A 676 94.91 60.25 -57.99
C VAL A 676 95.77 61.37 -57.38
N GLU A 677 97.07 61.37 -57.67
CA GLU A 677 97.92 62.53 -57.43
C GLU A 677 97.77 63.53 -58.56
N VAL A 678 97.57 64.80 -58.20
CA VAL A 678 97.23 65.84 -59.16
C VAL A 678 98.14 67.06 -59.05
N GLN A 679 98.20 67.80 -60.15
CA GLN A 679 98.77 69.14 -60.23
C GLN A 679 97.83 70.07 -61.00
N LEU A 680 98.02 71.38 -60.87
CA LEU A 680 97.31 72.36 -61.71
C LEU A 680 97.76 72.19 -63.17
N THR A 681 96.80 72.21 -64.09
CA THR A 681 97.12 72.29 -65.52
C THR A 681 97.80 73.63 -65.84
N ASP A 682 98.83 73.66 -66.68
CA ASP A 682 99.46 74.89 -67.21
C ASP A 682 99.67 74.83 -68.72
N GLN A 683 99.01 73.87 -69.38
CA GLN A 683 99.07 73.64 -70.81
C GLN A 683 97.66 73.61 -71.40
N THR A 684 97.51 74.15 -72.61
CA THR A 684 96.24 74.02 -73.32
C THR A 684 96.08 72.59 -73.85
N HIS A 685 94.87 72.02 -73.76
CA HIS A 685 94.55 70.68 -74.27
C HIS A 685 95.35 69.54 -73.62
N ASP A 686 95.60 69.62 -72.31
CA ASP A 686 96.26 68.57 -71.55
C ASP A 686 95.32 67.37 -71.39
N SER A 687 95.67 66.24 -71.99
CA SER A 687 94.87 65.01 -71.97
C SER A 687 94.88 64.30 -70.60
N ARG A 688 95.60 64.83 -69.62
CA ARG A 688 95.68 64.29 -68.26
C ARG A 688 94.64 64.89 -67.32
N VAL A 689 93.74 65.75 -67.81
CA VAL A 689 92.75 66.40 -66.96
C VAL A 689 91.82 65.37 -66.31
N CYS A 690 91.62 65.48 -65.00
CA CYS A 690 91.00 64.40 -64.21
C CYS A 690 89.95 64.87 -63.21
N GLY A 691 89.82 66.18 -62.99
CA GLY A 691 88.76 66.72 -62.16
C GLY A 691 88.87 68.22 -61.95
N ILE A 692 87.90 68.73 -61.19
CA ILE A 692 87.87 70.12 -60.73
C ILE A 692 87.75 70.11 -59.22
N VAL A 693 88.61 70.86 -58.55
CA VAL A 693 88.70 70.83 -57.09
C VAL A 693 87.41 71.38 -56.45
N GLU A 694 86.74 70.59 -55.60
CA GLU A 694 85.65 71.07 -54.74
C GLU A 694 86.16 71.46 -53.36
N ASP A 695 87.03 70.64 -52.80
CA ASP A 695 87.67 70.92 -51.53
C ASP A 695 89.17 70.74 -51.68
N ALA A 696 89.94 71.75 -51.30
CA ALA A 696 91.39 71.68 -51.36
C ALA A 696 91.98 70.90 -50.18
N ASN A 697 91.20 70.68 -49.11
CA ASN A 697 91.65 69.95 -47.93
C ASN A 697 90.48 69.36 -47.13
N VAL A 698 90.31 68.04 -47.16
CA VAL A 698 89.19 67.37 -46.47
C VAL A 698 89.48 67.09 -45.00
N ASP A 699 88.45 67.10 -44.16
CA ASP A 699 88.55 66.84 -42.72
C ASP A 699 89.11 65.44 -42.42
N ALA A 700 89.95 65.33 -41.39
CA ALA A 700 90.59 64.08 -40.98
C ALA A 700 89.59 62.95 -40.64
N THR A 701 88.36 63.27 -40.22
CA THR A 701 87.29 62.29 -39.97
C THR A 701 86.81 61.58 -41.23
N LYS A 702 87.01 62.18 -42.40
CA LYS A 702 86.65 61.60 -43.71
C LYS A 702 87.78 60.79 -44.35
N LEU A 703 88.97 60.77 -43.74
CA LEU A 703 90.14 60.01 -44.20
C LEU A 703 90.20 58.58 -43.61
N GLN A 704 89.14 58.12 -42.93
CA GLN A 704 89.09 56.78 -42.36
C GLN A 704 89.23 55.70 -43.44
N GLY A 705 90.27 54.88 -43.34
CA GLY A 705 90.61 53.85 -44.32
C GLY A 705 91.80 54.19 -45.24
N LEU A 706 92.28 55.44 -45.24
CA LEU A 706 93.52 55.84 -45.90
C LEU A 706 94.72 55.68 -44.96
N ASP A 707 95.83 55.18 -45.49
CA ASP A 707 97.14 55.07 -44.84
C ASP A 707 97.81 56.44 -44.83
N VAL A 708 97.55 57.17 -43.75
CA VAL A 708 98.02 58.54 -43.53
C VAL A 708 99.57 58.64 -43.55
N SER A 709 100.28 57.54 -43.28
CA SER A 709 101.75 57.53 -43.28
C SER A 709 102.33 57.69 -44.70
N LYS A 710 101.64 57.19 -45.73
CA LYS A 710 102.05 57.32 -47.14
C LYS A 710 101.79 58.69 -47.74
N LEU A 711 101.04 59.55 -47.05
CA LEU A 711 100.76 60.91 -47.50
C LEU A 711 101.98 61.82 -47.36
N ASP A 712 102.93 61.54 -46.46
CA ASP A 712 104.21 62.27 -46.32
C ASP A 712 104.08 63.81 -46.40
N GLY A 713 103.14 64.37 -45.64
CA GLY A 713 102.86 65.81 -45.59
C GLY A 713 102.04 66.36 -46.76
N ALA A 714 101.64 65.54 -47.73
CA ALA A 714 100.75 65.91 -48.82
C ALA A 714 99.32 66.20 -48.33
N ARG A 715 98.62 67.09 -49.03
CA ARG A 715 97.21 67.43 -48.72
C ARG A 715 96.26 66.55 -49.51
N VAL A 716 95.23 66.02 -48.86
CA VAL A 716 94.14 65.29 -49.51
C VAL A 716 93.00 66.26 -49.79
N GLY A 717 92.70 66.47 -51.06
CA GLY A 717 91.54 67.24 -51.49
C GLY A 717 90.44 66.34 -52.04
N MET A 718 89.33 66.94 -52.42
CA MET A 718 88.23 66.29 -53.12
C MET A 718 87.96 67.03 -54.42
N MET A 719 87.90 66.30 -55.52
CA MET A 719 87.61 66.83 -56.84
C MET A 719 86.30 66.27 -57.35
N VAL A 720 85.58 67.07 -58.12
CA VAL A 720 84.44 66.62 -58.88
C VAL A 720 84.93 65.98 -60.17
N THR A 721 84.46 64.76 -60.41
CA THR A 721 84.82 63.94 -61.57
C THR A 721 83.65 63.77 -62.54
N LEU A 722 82.40 63.92 -62.06
CA LEU A 722 81.21 63.84 -62.91
C LEU A 722 80.01 64.60 -62.32
N GLY A 723 79.26 65.28 -63.19
CA GLY A 723 77.98 65.91 -62.87
C GLY A 723 78.00 67.44 -62.89
N ALA A 724 76.86 68.06 -62.56
CA ALA A 724 76.73 69.51 -62.54
C ALA A 724 77.41 70.10 -61.31
N TYR A 725 78.41 70.95 -61.53
CA TYR A 725 79.25 71.52 -60.50
C TYR A 725 79.31 73.05 -60.57
N ALA A 726 79.40 73.69 -59.41
CA ALA A 726 79.17 75.12 -59.27
C ALA A 726 80.39 75.99 -59.64
N TYR A 727 81.61 75.47 -59.57
CA TYR A 727 82.81 76.30 -59.63
C TYR A 727 83.89 75.71 -60.54
N CYS A 728 84.05 76.22 -61.74
CA CYS A 728 85.17 75.93 -62.63
C CYS A 728 85.88 77.23 -62.99
N LYS A 729 87.16 77.34 -62.68
CA LYS A 729 87.98 78.47 -63.09
C LYS A 729 88.17 78.45 -64.59
N VAL A 730 87.84 79.55 -65.25
CA VAL A 730 87.93 79.73 -66.69
C VAL A 730 88.65 81.02 -67.06
N ASP A 731 89.46 80.96 -68.11
CA ASP A 731 90.16 82.07 -68.72
C ASP A 731 89.48 82.42 -70.05
N ALA A 732 88.70 83.49 -70.02
CA ALA A 732 87.98 84.03 -71.17
C ALA A 732 88.78 85.13 -71.90
N GLU A 733 90.02 85.43 -71.50
CA GLU A 733 90.92 86.29 -72.31
C GLU A 733 91.31 85.60 -73.63
N VAL A 734 91.35 84.27 -73.63
CA VAL A 734 91.62 83.45 -74.82
C VAL A 734 90.45 83.53 -75.81
N ALA A 735 89.23 83.32 -75.33
CA ALA A 735 87.99 83.52 -76.09
C ALA A 735 86.78 83.62 -75.13
N PRO A 736 85.74 84.40 -75.47
CA PRO A 736 84.51 84.46 -74.68
C PRO A 736 83.83 83.09 -74.52
N ILE A 737 83.42 82.75 -73.30
CA ILE A 737 82.76 81.49 -72.94
C ILE A 737 81.26 81.74 -72.74
N ALA A 738 80.43 80.92 -73.38
CA ALA A 738 78.98 80.87 -73.23
C ALA A 738 78.53 79.47 -72.77
N PRO A 739 77.36 79.35 -72.11
CA PRO A 739 76.81 78.04 -71.74
C PRO A 739 76.71 77.10 -72.95
N GLY A 740 77.09 75.84 -72.76
CA GLY A 740 77.15 74.82 -73.80
C GLY A 740 78.50 74.71 -74.51
N ASP A 741 79.36 75.73 -74.41
CA ASP A 741 80.71 75.69 -74.95
C ASP A 741 81.53 74.58 -74.30
N LEU A 742 82.31 73.86 -75.11
CA LEU A 742 83.27 72.89 -74.61
C LEU A 742 84.45 73.60 -73.97
N LEU A 743 84.80 73.15 -72.77
CA LEU A 743 85.93 73.66 -72.01
C LEU A 743 87.07 72.64 -72.01
N VAL A 744 88.26 73.12 -72.34
CA VAL A 744 89.53 72.38 -72.29
C VAL A 744 90.47 73.08 -71.31
N THR A 745 91.58 72.45 -70.93
CA THR A 745 92.58 73.12 -70.08
C THR A 745 93.18 74.35 -70.77
N SER A 746 93.62 75.33 -69.98
CA SER A 746 94.27 76.56 -70.44
C SER A 746 95.78 76.55 -70.18
N SER A 747 96.52 77.36 -70.94
CA SER A 747 97.89 77.74 -70.58
C SER A 747 97.94 78.62 -69.33
N THR A 748 96.82 79.23 -68.94
CA THR A 748 96.71 79.87 -67.62
C THR A 748 96.57 78.79 -66.55
N LYS A 749 97.55 78.77 -65.64
CA LYS A 749 97.68 77.70 -64.64
C LYS A 749 96.42 77.52 -63.77
N GLY A 750 95.81 76.33 -63.80
CA GLY A 750 94.61 75.94 -63.03
C GLY A 750 93.28 76.35 -63.66
N TYR A 751 93.29 76.97 -64.85
CA TYR A 751 92.09 77.45 -65.53
C TYR A 751 91.75 76.56 -66.73
N ALA A 752 90.45 76.46 -67.02
CA ALA A 752 89.93 76.02 -68.29
C ALA A 752 89.84 77.19 -69.27
N GLN A 753 89.70 76.91 -70.55
CA GLN A 753 89.39 77.89 -71.59
C GLN A 753 88.41 77.29 -72.59
N LYS A 754 87.80 78.13 -73.42
CA LYS A 754 86.97 77.67 -74.53
C LYS A 754 87.80 76.83 -75.50
N PHE A 755 87.23 75.70 -75.93
CA PHE A 755 87.81 74.91 -77.00
C PHE A 755 87.81 75.67 -78.33
N ASP A 756 88.96 75.66 -79.01
CA ASP A 756 89.09 76.25 -80.34
C ASP A 756 88.50 75.31 -81.39
N ALA A 757 87.36 75.70 -81.95
CA ALA A 757 86.62 74.92 -82.94
C ALA A 757 87.40 74.66 -84.24
N ALA A 758 88.49 75.38 -84.51
CA ALA A 758 89.36 75.12 -85.65
C ALA A 758 90.30 73.92 -85.45
N LYS A 759 90.42 73.40 -84.22
CA LYS A 759 91.24 72.22 -83.88
C LYS A 759 90.38 70.96 -83.77
N ARG A 760 91.00 69.79 -83.98
CA ARG A 760 90.34 68.52 -83.62
C ARG A 760 90.41 68.34 -82.09
N PRO A 761 89.31 67.95 -81.42
CA PRO A 761 89.35 67.66 -79.99
C PRO A 761 90.23 66.43 -79.76
N SER A 762 91.23 66.55 -78.89
CA SER A 762 92.01 65.41 -78.39
C SER A 762 91.18 64.72 -77.31
N PRO A 763 90.80 63.43 -77.48
CA PRO A 763 90.13 62.67 -76.42
C PRO A 763 90.97 62.70 -75.13
N GLY A 764 90.31 62.94 -74.00
CA GLY A 764 90.93 63.12 -72.69
C GLY A 764 91.28 64.56 -72.32
N ALA A 765 91.20 65.53 -73.24
CA ALA A 765 91.53 66.94 -72.96
C ALA A 765 90.30 67.83 -72.69
N ILE A 766 89.08 67.29 -72.86
CA ILE A 766 87.82 67.98 -72.59
C ILE A 766 87.46 67.80 -71.12
N ILE A 767 87.19 68.91 -70.45
CA ILE A 767 86.80 68.96 -69.03
C ILE A 767 85.28 68.79 -68.90
N GLY A 768 84.54 69.39 -69.84
CA GLY A 768 83.09 69.37 -69.84
C GLY A 768 82.49 70.53 -70.63
N LYS A 769 81.26 70.88 -70.30
CA LYS A 769 80.53 72.00 -70.92
C LYS A 769 80.27 73.11 -69.92
N ALA A 770 80.52 74.34 -70.32
CA ALA A 770 80.16 75.51 -69.53
C ALA A 770 78.65 75.52 -69.25
N LEU A 771 78.25 75.77 -68.00
CA LEU A 771 76.85 76.06 -67.64
C LEU A 771 76.63 77.56 -67.36
N GLY A 772 77.71 78.32 -67.21
CA GLY A 772 77.70 79.78 -67.10
C GLY A 772 78.52 80.43 -68.22
N SER A 773 78.40 81.74 -68.36
CA SER A 773 79.18 82.56 -69.32
C SER A 773 80.26 83.36 -68.63
N LEU A 774 81.36 83.63 -69.34
CA LEU A 774 82.33 84.68 -69.01
C LEU A 774 82.82 85.32 -70.31
N THR A 775 82.58 86.62 -70.48
CA THR A 775 82.84 87.31 -71.76
C THR A 775 84.30 87.72 -71.97
N SER A 776 85.06 87.93 -70.89
CA SER A 776 86.46 88.36 -70.89
C SER A 776 87.04 88.20 -69.47
N GLY A 777 88.36 88.04 -69.35
CA GLY A 777 89.05 87.92 -68.06
C GLY A 777 89.01 86.51 -67.46
N LYS A 778 89.44 86.40 -66.20
CA LYS A 778 89.52 85.13 -65.44
C LYS A 778 88.47 85.09 -64.34
N GLY A 779 87.75 83.97 -64.19
CA GLY A 779 86.67 83.85 -63.20
C GLY A 779 86.23 82.41 -62.96
N LYS A 780 85.27 82.17 -62.04
CA LYS A 780 84.68 80.85 -61.80
C LYS A 780 83.27 80.80 -62.39
N ILE A 781 82.97 79.78 -63.20
CA ILE A 781 81.64 79.54 -63.76
C ILE A 781 81.14 78.13 -63.40
N PRO A 782 79.82 77.88 -63.32
CA PRO A 782 79.31 76.52 -63.21
C PRO A 782 79.62 75.74 -64.50
N ILE A 783 79.84 74.44 -64.34
CA ILE A 783 80.22 73.52 -65.42
C ILE A 783 79.49 72.19 -65.25
N PHE A 784 79.16 71.55 -66.36
CA PHE A 784 78.81 70.14 -66.38
C PHE A 784 80.09 69.36 -66.63
N VAL A 785 80.61 68.72 -65.58
CA VAL A 785 81.87 67.94 -65.66
C VAL A 785 81.57 66.62 -66.35
N SER A 786 82.29 66.38 -67.44
CA SER A 786 82.24 65.14 -68.21
C SER A 786 83.57 65.00 -68.95
N HIS A 787 84.52 64.31 -68.34
CA HIS A 787 85.81 64.01 -68.98
C HIS A 787 85.54 63.07 -70.19
N GLN A 788 85.92 63.52 -71.40
CA GLN A 788 85.72 62.79 -72.67
C GLN A 788 87.01 62.70 -73.48
#